data_AF-A0A5N5EHS9-F1
#
_entry.id   AF-A0A5N5EHS9-F1
#
_cell.length_a   1.000
_cell.length_b   1.000
_cell.length_c   1.000
_cell.angle_alpha   90.00
_cell.angle_beta   90.00
_cell.angle_gamma   90.00
#
_symmetry.space_group_name_H-M   'P 1'
#
loop_
_entity.id
_entity.type
_entity.pdbx_description
1 polymer ?
#
loop_
_entity_poly.entity_id
_entity_poly.type
_entity_poly.pdbx_seq_one_letter_code
_entity_poly.pdbx_strand_id
1 'polypeptide(L)'
;MTAAPLPPVAPEVTATLVEDLSPRLRKRLDAAVTKLGTRPTHRDGDTVTIAVDDDTELRLHAPGGVVATVDAITCGCLLAPACVHRAAAACAAPAADPAPESAAESAPDAAPDPAAQPAAPRVPDSTPAPGDTTPPTAPALATTPASAPATTAPAPAPAPDGATPAQREASAVLWSAGAAVLEAGVAGAGAVAQAALLRAAHTARLRQLPRGASAALSVVTLLRAARAGDPSYRTADLVTALAELLGTAHRVGTASGAELAAVRGRARRPYSPDGSLRLYGLFTEPVVTDSGHGGARTWVATADGRLCTVGDVAPGGVGRALGVADRTVRLGDTALTHRELGRAGLAVSGATVSPDGRLGAGKGVKAVTARGAAWTEPPLAALWETPPAEQAARALRSVSRYAEPGGGGSDLLFLDVEILGAVRESAGTCLLARCDGGVPVRLAVADDDPALAHRDNLMLLATAPGTRLRIIGRLVPAPHPRLTLLACSHPTGESTIDLGFDRLSRADLPDPGAPVHSAPAQPGDAGTESPLHLLERRVEQTVPAGRATLGMLGDVTAEARRLRRAGLPTAAGLLTALRASAARRERDLFGRLLPADTDGFAAHWLAAARYTAAVAESLCAAAWEPGPGALTHAPTAAAAPTQATAPRTAGSPR
;
A
#
# COMPACT_ATOMS: atom_id res chain seq x y z
N MET A 1 -17.16 31.62 -8.75
CA MET A 1 -15.70 31.81 -8.70
C MET A 1 -15.17 30.87 -7.64
N THR A 2 -14.54 29.77 -8.05
CA THR A 2 -13.93 28.79 -7.15
C THR A 2 -12.77 29.45 -6.42
N ALA A 3 -12.82 29.46 -5.07
CA ALA A 3 -11.74 29.95 -4.24
C ALA A 3 -10.42 29.25 -4.62
N ALA A 4 -9.32 30.00 -4.70
CA ALA A 4 -8.01 29.41 -4.96
C ALA A 4 -7.68 28.42 -3.83
N PRO A 5 -7.25 27.18 -4.13
CA PRO A 5 -6.93 26.19 -3.12
C PRO A 5 -5.78 26.68 -2.23
N LEU A 6 -5.91 26.46 -0.92
CA LEU A 6 -4.85 26.79 0.04
C LEU A 6 -3.61 25.92 -0.21
N PRO A 7 -2.40 26.47 -0.04
CA PRO A 7 -1.17 25.70 -0.17
C PRO A 7 -1.11 24.64 0.95
N PRO A 8 -0.57 23.43 0.67
CA PRO A 8 -0.33 22.44 1.71
C PRO A 8 0.55 22.97 2.84
N VAL A 9 0.22 22.59 4.08
CA VAL A 9 0.94 23.02 5.30
C VAL A 9 1.60 21.82 5.95
N ALA A 10 2.86 21.96 6.37
CA ALA A 10 3.57 20.92 7.09
C ALA A 10 2.82 20.49 8.36
N PRO A 11 2.69 19.17 8.64
CA PRO A 11 1.99 18.65 9.82
C PRO A 11 2.38 19.32 11.14
N GLU A 12 3.69 19.48 11.38
CA GLU A 12 4.24 20.12 12.57
C GLU A 12 3.84 21.59 12.71
N VAL A 13 3.75 22.34 11.61
CA VAL A 13 3.33 23.75 11.65
C VAL A 13 1.90 23.88 12.17
N THR A 14 0.99 23.03 11.67
CA THR A 14 -0.39 23.00 12.14
C THR A 14 -0.47 22.61 13.61
N ALA A 15 0.29 21.60 14.02
CA ALA A 15 0.32 21.13 15.40
C ALA A 15 0.78 22.23 16.38
N THR A 16 1.90 22.89 16.08
CA THR A 16 2.48 23.97 16.90
C THR A 16 1.51 25.15 17.02
N LEU A 17 0.95 25.62 15.91
CA LEU A 17 0.01 26.74 15.92
C LEU A 17 -1.22 26.50 16.79
N VAL A 18 -1.73 25.27 16.86
CA VAL A 18 -2.89 24.93 17.71
C VAL A 18 -2.52 24.81 19.18
N GLU A 19 -1.28 24.42 19.50
CA GLU A 19 -0.79 24.34 20.87
C GLU A 19 -0.59 25.70 21.51
N ASP A 20 -0.06 26.65 20.74
CA ASP A 20 0.20 28.00 21.21
C ASP A 20 -1.10 28.76 21.54
N LEU A 21 -2.26 28.23 21.12
CA LEU A 21 -3.56 28.77 21.50
C LEU A 21 -3.89 28.49 22.95
N SER A 22 -4.41 29.52 23.63
CA SER A 22 -5.06 29.36 24.94
C SER A 22 -6.28 28.41 24.86
N PRO A 23 -6.68 27.77 25.98
CA PRO A 23 -7.85 26.88 26.01
C PRO A 23 -9.14 27.51 25.47
N ARG A 24 -9.32 28.82 25.73
CA ARG A 24 -10.48 29.59 25.24
C ARG A 24 -10.47 29.74 23.71
N LEU A 25 -9.30 29.94 23.10
CA LEU A 25 -9.15 30.05 21.65
C LEU A 25 -9.26 28.68 20.96
N ARG A 26 -8.71 27.61 21.57
CA ARG A 26 -8.88 26.23 21.07
C ARG A 26 -10.36 25.85 20.95
N LYS A 27 -11.19 26.23 21.94
CA LYS A 27 -12.65 26.00 21.91
C LYS A 27 -13.34 26.69 20.73
N ARG A 28 -12.77 27.76 20.17
CA ARG A 28 -13.32 28.52 19.04
C ARG A 28 -12.72 28.12 17.69
N LEU A 29 -11.74 27.21 17.67
CA LEU A 29 -10.95 26.91 16.48
C LEU A 29 -11.80 26.35 15.33
N ASP A 30 -12.66 25.37 15.59
CA ASP A 30 -13.51 24.78 14.54
C ASP A 30 -14.44 25.83 13.90
N ALA A 31 -15.06 26.69 14.71
CA ALA A 31 -15.87 27.78 14.19
C ALA A 31 -15.05 28.79 13.36
N ALA A 32 -13.80 29.05 13.76
CA ALA A 32 -12.89 29.90 13.00
C ALA A 32 -12.46 29.27 11.67
N VAL A 33 -12.21 27.94 11.63
CA VAL A 33 -11.91 27.18 10.40
C VAL A 33 -13.08 27.30 9.42
N THR A 34 -14.31 27.04 9.88
CA THR A 34 -15.51 27.19 9.04
C THR A 34 -15.68 28.62 8.54
N LYS A 35 -15.49 29.62 9.42
CA LYS A 35 -15.59 31.03 9.03
C LYS A 35 -14.55 31.40 7.97
N LEU A 36 -13.29 30.99 8.13
CA LEU A 36 -12.22 31.26 7.16
C LEU A 36 -12.46 30.59 5.81
N GLY A 37 -13.03 29.39 5.78
CA GLY A 37 -13.34 28.69 4.53
C GLY A 37 -14.34 29.42 3.63
N THR A 38 -15.11 30.38 4.17
CA THR A 38 -16.05 31.22 3.41
C THR A 38 -15.45 32.56 2.95
N ARG A 39 -14.20 32.86 3.34
CA ARG A 39 -13.56 34.14 3.04
C ARG A 39 -12.90 34.13 1.65
N PRO A 40 -12.89 35.27 0.96
CA PRO A 40 -12.22 35.36 -0.34
C PRO A 40 -10.71 35.11 -0.17
N THR A 41 -10.16 34.30 -1.06
CA THR A 41 -8.73 33.99 -1.13
C THR A 41 -8.12 34.56 -2.41
N HIS A 42 -6.97 35.19 -2.30
CA HIS A 42 -6.19 35.70 -3.42
C HIS A 42 -4.82 35.06 -3.43
N ARG A 43 -4.39 34.52 -4.57
CA ARG A 43 -3.06 33.92 -4.74
C ARG A 43 -2.20 34.85 -5.59
N ASP A 44 -1.04 35.20 -5.07
CA ASP A 44 0.00 35.96 -5.76
C ASP A 44 1.32 35.20 -5.64
N GLY A 45 1.72 34.55 -6.74
CA GLY A 45 2.89 33.64 -6.78
C GLY A 45 2.83 32.55 -5.70
N ASP A 46 3.83 32.58 -4.81
CA ASP A 46 3.99 31.65 -3.69
C ASP A 46 3.25 32.09 -2.41
N THR A 47 2.46 33.16 -2.47
CA THR A 47 1.74 33.70 -1.31
C THR A 47 0.23 33.65 -1.53
N VAL A 48 -0.50 33.11 -0.55
CA VAL A 48 -1.97 33.15 -0.51
C VAL A 48 -2.42 34.08 0.60
N THR A 49 -3.28 35.04 0.27
CA THR A 49 -3.85 36.01 1.20
C THR A 49 -5.34 35.74 1.41
N ILE A 50 -5.79 35.83 2.67
CA ILE A 50 -7.18 35.65 3.09
C ILE A 50 -7.60 36.90 3.86
N ALA A 51 -8.68 37.55 3.41
CA ALA A 51 -9.27 38.68 4.14
C ALA A 51 -10.11 38.13 5.32
N VAL A 52 -9.61 38.28 6.54
CA VAL A 52 -10.27 37.76 7.75
C VAL A 52 -11.47 38.62 8.13
N ASP A 53 -11.28 39.94 8.07
CA ASP A 53 -12.26 41.03 8.16
C ASP A 53 -11.73 42.23 7.36
N ASP A 54 -12.41 43.38 7.44
CA ASP A 54 -12.11 44.55 6.60
C ASP A 54 -10.72 45.16 6.88
N ASP A 55 -10.17 44.95 8.09
CA ASP A 55 -8.88 45.53 8.52
C ASP A 55 -7.79 44.47 8.76
N THR A 56 -8.12 43.18 8.66
CA THR A 56 -7.21 42.07 9.00
C THR A 56 -6.93 41.16 7.80
N GLU A 57 -5.68 41.15 7.37
CA GLU A 57 -5.17 40.18 6.40
C GLU A 57 -4.41 39.02 7.05
N LEU A 58 -4.58 37.84 6.47
CA LEU A 58 -3.86 36.62 6.80
C LEU A 58 -3.11 36.14 5.56
N ARG A 59 -1.80 35.91 5.67
CA ARG A 59 -0.94 35.51 4.54
C ARG A 59 -0.27 34.17 4.84
N LEU A 60 -0.27 33.29 3.85
CA LEU A 60 0.41 32.00 3.85
C LEU A 60 1.48 32.04 2.76
N HIS A 61 2.75 31.99 3.14
CA HIS A 61 3.88 31.96 2.22
C HIS A 61 4.36 30.50 2.06
N ALA A 62 4.35 30.00 0.83
CA ALA A 62 4.63 28.61 0.50
C ALA A 62 5.69 28.51 -0.61
N PRO A 63 6.95 28.91 -0.34
CA PRO A 63 8.01 28.77 -1.33
C PRO A 63 8.21 27.28 -1.66
N GLY A 64 8.20 26.95 -2.95
CA GLY A 64 8.24 25.54 -3.39
C GLY A 64 6.93 24.78 -3.19
N GLY A 65 5.82 25.49 -2.93
CA GLY A 65 4.47 24.92 -2.89
C GLY A 65 4.02 24.36 -1.53
N VAL A 66 4.82 24.47 -0.47
CA VAL A 66 4.48 24.02 0.90
C VAL A 66 4.82 25.09 1.94
N VAL A 67 3.92 25.30 2.91
CA VAL A 67 4.21 26.12 4.09
C VAL A 67 4.98 25.28 5.11
N ALA A 68 6.30 25.47 5.16
CA ALA A 68 7.21 24.64 5.97
C ALA A 68 7.47 25.18 7.38
N THR A 69 7.24 26.48 7.65
CA THR A 69 7.53 27.11 8.94
C THR A 69 6.31 27.82 9.53
N VAL A 70 6.31 27.97 10.85
CA VAL A 70 5.23 28.66 11.58
C VAL A 70 5.15 30.14 11.18
N ASP A 71 6.31 30.78 10.99
CA ASP A 71 6.40 32.21 10.64
C ASP A 71 5.97 32.51 9.21
N ALA A 72 5.89 31.49 8.35
CA ALA A 72 5.36 31.62 7.00
C ALA A 72 3.83 31.82 6.97
N ILE A 73 3.14 31.67 8.10
CA ILE A 73 1.73 32.08 8.26
C ILE A 73 1.70 33.34 9.13
N THR A 74 1.37 34.49 8.55
CA THR A 74 1.32 35.79 9.25
C THR A 74 -0.10 36.33 9.30
N CYS A 75 -0.51 36.93 10.42
CA CYS A 75 -1.81 37.56 10.58
C CYS A 75 -1.66 38.97 11.12
N GLY A 76 -2.37 39.94 10.55
CA GLY A 76 -2.37 41.34 11.01
C GLY A 76 -3.22 41.61 12.27
N CYS A 77 -3.86 40.60 12.85
CA CYS A 77 -4.74 40.83 14.01
C CYS A 77 -3.96 41.12 15.30
N LEU A 78 -4.59 41.82 16.24
CA LEU A 78 -4.01 42.19 17.54
C LEU A 78 -3.56 41.02 18.44
N LEU A 79 -4.03 39.80 18.15
CA LEU A 79 -3.66 38.59 18.89
C LEU A 79 -2.49 37.83 18.25
N ALA A 80 -1.92 38.33 17.15
CA ALA A 80 -0.73 37.74 16.54
C ALA A 80 0.47 37.84 17.51
N PRO A 81 1.36 36.83 17.55
CA PRO A 81 1.37 35.62 16.74
C PRO A 81 0.42 34.51 17.24
N ALA A 82 -0.02 34.51 18.50
CA ALA A 82 -0.85 33.44 19.10
C ALA A 82 -2.36 33.61 18.82
N CYS A 83 -2.74 33.80 17.56
CA CYS A 83 -4.13 34.05 17.15
C CYS A 83 -4.82 32.82 16.56
N VAL A 84 -6.14 32.76 16.71
CA VAL A 84 -6.96 31.66 16.16
C VAL A 84 -6.94 31.62 14.63
N HIS A 85 -6.70 32.75 13.95
CA HIS A 85 -6.72 32.83 12.49
C HIS A 85 -5.58 32.05 11.83
N ARG A 86 -4.35 32.16 12.36
CA ARG A 86 -3.19 31.39 11.86
C ARG A 86 -3.44 29.89 11.99
N ALA A 87 -3.87 29.46 13.17
CA ALA A 87 -4.20 28.06 13.43
C ALA A 87 -5.36 27.57 12.54
N ALA A 88 -6.39 28.39 12.36
CA ALA A 88 -7.54 28.04 11.54
C ALA A 88 -7.19 27.94 10.04
N ALA A 89 -6.32 28.81 9.51
CA ALA A 89 -5.77 28.66 8.16
C ALA A 89 -4.97 27.36 8.01
N ALA A 90 -4.08 27.05 8.95
CA ALA A 90 -3.30 25.80 8.91
C ALA A 90 -4.20 24.56 8.99
N CYS A 91 -5.26 24.58 9.80
CA CYS A 91 -6.22 23.49 9.89
C CYS A 91 -7.12 23.34 8.65
N ALA A 92 -7.39 24.43 7.93
CA ALA A 92 -8.18 24.42 6.68
C ALA A 92 -7.36 23.96 5.48
N ALA A 93 -6.04 24.17 5.51
CA ALA A 93 -5.13 23.79 4.44
C ALA A 93 -4.93 22.26 4.35
N PRO A 94 -4.71 21.70 3.14
CA PRO A 94 -4.25 20.32 2.99
C PRO A 94 -3.00 20.05 3.82
N ALA A 95 -2.86 18.83 4.36
CA ALA A 95 -1.60 18.46 5.01
C ALA A 95 -0.59 18.21 3.90
N ALA A 96 0.59 18.79 4.00
CA ALA A 96 1.67 18.48 3.07
C ALA A 96 2.06 17.01 3.24
N ASP A 97 2.13 16.29 2.11
CA ASP A 97 2.84 15.02 2.09
C ASP A 97 4.29 15.26 2.53
N PRO A 98 4.90 14.34 3.29
CA PRO A 98 6.32 14.43 3.58
C PRO A 98 7.06 14.56 2.24
N ALA A 99 7.78 15.67 2.05
CA ALA A 99 8.59 15.85 0.87
C ALA A 99 9.47 14.60 0.69
N PRO A 100 9.55 14.00 -0.51
CA PRO A 100 10.63 13.09 -0.80
C PRO A 100 11.90 13.91 -0.59
N GLU A 101 12.71 13.56 0.41
CA GLU A 101 14.06 14.09 0.53
C GLU A 101 14.72 13.84 -0.83
N SER A 102 14.87 14.93 -1.59
CA SER A 102 15.40 14.90 -2.93
C SER A 102 16.77 14.25 -2.86
N ALA A 103 16.99 13.26 -3.72
CA ALA A 103 18.35 12.83 -4.02
C ALA A 103 19.16 14.10 -4.26
N ALA A 104 20.18 14.33 -3.43
CA ALA A 104 21.05 15.50 -3.55
C ALA A 104 21.46 15.64 -5.02
N GLU A 105 20.88 16.64 -5.67
CA GLU A 105 21.26 17.11 -6.98
C GLU A 105 22.69 17.62 -6.79
N SER A 106 23.67 16.79 -7.17
CA SER A 106 25.02 17.28 -7.39
C SER A 106 24.92 18.24 -8.56
N ALA A 107 24.97 19.54 -8.26
CA ALA A 107 25.05 20.60 -9.24
C ALA A 107 26.18 20.30 -10.26
N PRO A 108 25.99 20.64 -11.54
CA PRO A 108 27.07 20.55 -12.52
C PRO A 108 28.11 21.60 -12.17
N ASP A 109 29.33 21.15 -11.89
CA ASP A 109 30.48 22.03 -11.72
C ASP A 109 30.72 22.80 -13.02
N ALA A 110 30.97 24.09 -12.85
CA ALA A 110 31.13 25.05 -13.93
C ALA A 110 32.36 24.69 -14.77
N ALA A 111 32.19 24.74 -16.09
CA ALA A 111 33.29 24.64 -17.04
C ALA A 111 34.31 25.77 -16.82
N PRO A 112 35.63 25.50 -16.92
CA PRO A 112 36.60 26.53 -17.28
C PRO A 112 36.78 26.57 -18.80
N ASP A 113 36.66 27.77 -19.35
CA ASP A 113 36.92 28.12 -20.76
C ASP A 113 38.43 28.04 -21.09
N PRO A 114 38.84 27.83 -22.35
CA PRO A 114 40.18 27.39 -22.75
C PRO A 114 41.08 28.55 -23.17
N ALA A 115 42.37 28.51 -22.79
CA ALA A 115 43.46 29.13 -23.54
C ALA A 115 44.83 28.76 -22.97
N ALA A 116 45.60 27.93 -23.68
CA ALA A 116 47.02 28.13 -24.03
C ALA A 116 47.66 26.80 -24.49
N GLN A 117 48.17 26.81 -25.70
CA GLN A 117 48.83 25.72 -26.43
C GLN A 117 50.37 25.67 -26.17
N PRO A 118 51.14 24.69 -26.71
CA PRO A 118 52.08 23.86 -25.94
C PRO A 118 53.58 24.04 -26.32
N ALA A 119 54.48 23.39 -25.57
CA ALA A 119 55.79 22.96 -26.07
C ALA A 119 56.28 21.69 -25.35
N ALA A 120 56.79 20.74 -26.14
CA ALA A 120 57.17 19.37 -25.78
C ALA A 120 58.70 19.23 -25.48
N PRO A 121 59.34 18.04 -25.58
CA PRO A 121 59.57 17.06 -24.50
C PRO A 121 61.08 16.73 -24.32
N ARG A 122 61.45 15.84 -23.37
CA ARG A 122 62.60 14.91 -23.51
C ARG A 122 62.60 13.77 -22.47
N VAL A 123 62.82 12.57 -23.00
CA VAL A 123 62.87 11.17 -22.49
C VAL A 123 64.34 10.85 -22.07
N PRO A 124 64.84 9.64 -21.65
CA PRO A 124 64.30 8.30 -21.28
C PRO A 124 64.66 7.86 -19.84
N ASP A 125 64.07 6.84 -19.19
CA ASP A 125 63.80 5.41 -19.47
C ASP A 125 64.99 4.43 -19.22
N SER A 126 64.62 3.29 -18.59
CA SER A 126 65.19 1.93 -18.66
C SER A 126 65.96 1.32 -17.45
N THR A 127 65.22 0.47 -16.73
CA THR A 127 65.42 -0.92 -16.19
C THR A 127 66.65 -1.74 -16.71
N PRO A 128 66.98 -2.98 -16.23
CA PRO A 128 66.36 -3.84 -15.19
C PRO A 128 67.31 -4.65 -14.24
N ALA A 129 66.67 -5.40 -13.33
CA ALA A 129 67.12 -6.50 -12.43
C ALA A 129 67.66 -7.76 -13.21
N PRO A 130 67.94 -8.95 -12.62
CA PRO A 130 67.74 -9.45 -11.24
C PRO A 130 68.88 -10.34 -10.67
N GLY A 131 68.74 -10.84 -9.43
CA GLY A 131 69.65 -11.84 -8.87
C GLY A 131 69.37 -12.23 -7.42
N ASP A 132 68.92 -13.48 -7.26
CA ASP A 132 68.48 -14.20 -6.07
C ASP A 132 69.50 -14.42 -4.93
N THR A 133 68.99 -15.00 -3.83
CA THR A 133 69.63 -15.82 -2.77
C THR A 133 70.17 -15.18 -1.46
N THR A 134 69.36 -15.37 -0.41
CA THR A 134 69.65 -15.53 1.05
C THR A 134 70.63 -16.67 1.41
N PRO A 135 71.00 -16.91 2.70
CA PRO A 135 71.27 -16.05 3.89
C PRO A 135 72.66 -16.47 4.53
N PRO A 136 73.09 -16.19 5.81
CA PRO A 136 72.46 -16.71 7.05
C PRO A 136 72.76 -15.96 8.41
N THR A 137 72.09 -16.45 9.47
CA THR A 137 72.46 -16.56 10.91
C THR A 137 72.63 -15.34 11.85
N ALA A 138 71.91 -15.42 12.98
CA ALA A 138 72.00 -14.59 14.21
C ALA A 138 73.27 -14.88 15.06
N PRO A 139 73.58 -14.09 16.13
CA PRO A 139 72.93 -14.29 17.43
C PRO A 139 72.67 -13.04 18.33
N ALA A 140 71.68 -13.22 19.21
CA ALA A 140 71.39 -12.70 20.56
C ALA A 140 72.09 -11.43 21.15
N LEU A 141 71.31 -10.50 21.71
CA LEU A 141 70.92 -10.43 23.15
C LEU A 141 70.11 -9.16 23.46
N ALA A 142 69.10 -9.29 24.34
CA ALA A 142 68.67 -8.37 25.41
C ALA A 142 67.14 -8.22 25.53
N THR A 143 66.69 -8.27 26.77
CA THR A 143 65.37 -8.71 27.22
C THR A 143 64.57 -7.54 27.79
N THR A 144 63.27 -7.46 27.41
CA THR A 144 62.07 -6.94 28.14
C THR A 144 61.95 -5.45 28.56
N PRO A 145 60.72 -4.88 28.71
CA PRO A 145 59.41 -5.56 28.83
C PRO A 145 58.32 -5.15 27.82
N ALA A 146 57.31 -6.02 27.74
CA ALA A 146 56.16 -5.98 26.86
C ALA A 146 55.23 -4.78 27.15
N SER A 147 54.89 -4.04 26.08
CA SER A 147 53.75 -3.13 26.05
C SER A 147 52.51 -3.89 25.55
N ALA A 148 51.41 -3.74 26.27
CA ALA A 148 50.11 -4.31 25.94
C ALA A 148 49.61 -3.82 24.57
N PRO A 149 48.96 -4.68 23.75
CA PRO A 149 48.36 -4.24 22.50
C PRO A 149 47.11 -3.39 22.79
N ALA A 150 47.00 -2.29 22.03
CA ALA A 150 45.86 -1.39 22.04
C ALA A 150 44.55 -2.16 21.81
N THR A 151 43.63 -1.98 22.77
CA THR A 151 42.27 -2.53 22.75
C THR A 151 41.54 -2.07 21.49
N THR A 152 41.24 -3.02 20.62
CA THR A 152 40.25 -2.89 19.54
C THR A 152 38.95 -2.35 20.13
N ALA A 153 38.44 -1.24 19.59
CA ALA A 153 37.13 -0.72 19.98
C ALA A 153 36.07 -1.84 19.87
N PRO A 154 35.21 -2.03 20.89
CA PRO A 154 34.22 -3.08 20.86
C PRO A 154 33.23 -2.81 19.72
N ALA A 155 32.93 -3.87 18.96
CA ALA A 155 31.84 -3.88 17.99
C ALA A 155 30.55 -3.34 18.63
N PRO A 156 29.71 -2.60 17.88
CA PRO A 156 28.46 -2.08 18.42
C PRO A 156 27.64 -3.24 18.99
N ALA A 157 27.24 -3.11 20.26
CA ALA A 157 26.37 -4.07 20.92
C ALA A 157 25.12 -4.33 20.05
N PRO A 158 24.62 -5.58 19.99
CA PRO A 158 23.42 -5.88 19.23
C PRO A 158 22.30 -4.95 19.69
N ALA A 159 21.62 -4.32 18.73
CA ALA A 159 20.50 -3.44 19.01
C ALA A 159 19.48 -4.18 19.89
N PRO A 160 18.87 -3.51 20.89
CA PRO A 160 17.92 -4.18 21.77
C PRO A 160 16.79 -4.79 20.94
N ASP A 161 16.44 -6.04 21.23
CA ASP A 161 15.38 -6.79 20.55
C ASP A 161 13.99 -6.17 20.74
N GLY A 162 13.84 -5.16 21.61
CA GLY A 162 12.59 -4.50 21.95
C GLY A 162 12.58 -2.98 21.73
N ALA A 163 11.39 -2.38 21.81
CA ALA A 163 11.22 -0.95 21.64
C ALA A 163 11.88 -0.12 22.76
N THR A 164 12.56 0.96 22.35
CA THR A 164 13.15 1.91 23.29
C THR A 164 12.07 2.61 24.13
N PRO A 165 12.39 3.11 25.34
CA PRO A 165 11.42 3.86 26.15
C PRO A 165 10.78 5.03 25.38
N ALA A 166 11.58 5.78 24.62
CA ALA A 166 11.10 6.90 23.81
C ALA A 166 10.13 6.47 22.69
N GLN A 167 10.32 5.28 22.11
CA GLN A 167 9.37 4.72 21.13
C GLN A 167 8.07 4.25 21.77
N ARG A 168 8.14 3.67 22.97
CA ARG A 168 6.95 3.29 23.73
C ARG A 168 6.12 4.51 24.11
N GLU A 169 6.78 5.58 24.56
CA GLU A 169 6.12 6.86 24.84
C GLU A 169 5.47 7.46 23.59
N ALA A 170 6.20 7.54 22.47
CA ALA A 170 5.63 8.04 21.21
C ALA A 170 4.44 7.20 20.73
N SER A 171 4.49 5.87 20.92
CA SER A 171 3.40 4.97 20.59
C SER A 171 2.20 5.14 21.51
N ALA A 172 2.41 5.38 22.81
CA ALA A 172 1.33 5.71 23.74
C ALA A 172 0.63 7.03 23.36
N VAL A 173 1.38 8.03 22.89
CA VAL A 173 0.81 9.28 22.39
C VAL A 173 -0.01 9.06 21.11
N LEU A 174 0.47 8.25 20.16
CA LEU A 174 -0.30 7.84 18.98
C LEU A 174 -1.60 7.12 19.36
N TRP A 175 -1.51 6.18 20.31
CA TRP A 175 -2.65 5.44 20.83
C TRP A 175 -3.69 6.38 21.42
N SER A 176 -3.28 7.25 22.35
CA SER A 176 -4.17 8.20 23.03
C SER A 176 -4.86 9.15 22.04
N ALA A 177 -4.13 9.68 21.05
CA ALA A 177 -4.69 10.54 20.01
C ALA A 177 -5.71 9.80 19.12
N GLY A 178 -5.41 8.56 18.70
CA GLY A 178 -6.33 7.73 17.93
C GLY A 178 -7.58 7.32 18.73
N ALA A 179 -7.40 6.99 20.02
CA ALA A 179 -8.48 6.62 20.92
C ALA A 179 -9.43 7.80 21.18
N ALA A 180 -8.89 9.01 21.32
CA ALA A 180 -9.69 10.24 21.44
C ALA A 180 -10.51 10.53 20.17
N VAL A 181 -9.96 10.30 18.97
CA VAL A 181 -10.71 10.40 17.70
C VAL A 181 -11.83 9.38 17.65
N LEU A 182 -11.57 8.13 18.04
CA LEU A 182 -12.58 7.08 18.06
C LEU A 182 -13.69 7.35 19.09
N GLU A 183 -13.35 7.89 20.26
CA GLU A 183 -14.35 8.29 21.26
C GLU A 183 -15.24 9.42 20.74
N ALA A 184 -14.65 10.43 20.12
CA ALA A 184 -15.37 11.60 19.63
C ALA A 184 -16.19 11.33 18.36
N GLY A 185 -15.73 10.39 17.52
CA GLY A 185 -16.27 10.14 16.18
C GLY A 185 -15.92 11.25 15.18
N VAL A 186 -16.25 11.06 13.89
CA VAL A 186 -15.95 12.04 12.83
C VAL A 186 -16.47 13.45 13.14
N ALA A 187 -17.69 13.55 13.68
CA ALA A 187 -18.30 14.84 14.02
C ALA A 187 -17.62 15.52 15.23
N GLY A 188 -17.09 14.75 16.18
CA GLY A 188 -16.43 15.26 17.38
C GLY A 188 -14.91 15.44 17.22
N ALA A 189 -14.28 14.81 16.23
CA ALA A 189 -12.86 14.90 15.95
C ALA A 189 -12.50 16.21 15.21
N GLY A 190 -12.69 17.34 15.89
CA GLY A 190 -12.40 18.69 15.39
C GLY A 190 -10.91 19.00 15.17
N ALA A 191 -10.60 20.25 14.88
CA ALA A 191 -9.26 20.75 14.57
C ALA A 191 -8.23 20.45 15.68
N VAL A 192 -8.64 20.50 16.95
CA VAL A 192 -7.75 20.17 18.09
C VAL A 192 -7.36 18.70 18.10
N ALA A 193 -8.29 17.78 17.84
CA ALA A 193 -8.01 16.35 17.76
C ALA A 193 -7.10 16.02 16.56
N GLN A 194 -7.34 16.66 15.42
CA GLN A 194 -6.46 16.53 14.25
C GLN A 194 -5.05 17.06 14.52
N ALA A 195 -4.91 18.22 15.17
CA ALA A 195 -3.60 18.76 15.53
C ALA A 195 -2.84 17.85 16.51
N ALA A 196 -3.54 17.21 17.45
CA ALA A 196 -2.95 16.20 18.34
C ALA A 196 -2.43 14.98 17.56
N LEU A 197 -3.18 14.48 16.57
CA LEU A 197 -2.71 13.42 15.66
C LEU A 197 -1.50 13.84 14.84
N LEU A 198 -1.49 15.06 14.26
CA LEU A 198 -0.36 15.57 13.49
C LEU A 198 0.91 15.68 14.34
N ARG A 199 0.78 16.14 15.60
CA ARG A 199 1.88 16.13 16.56
C ARG A 199 2.37 14.72 16.85
N ALA A 200 1.46 13.81 17.17
CA ALA A 200 1.80 12.43 17.46
C ALA A 200 2.55 11.78 16.29
N ALA A 201 2.11 12.06 15.05
CA ALA A 201 2.79 11.63 13.83
C ALA A 201 4.21 12.21 13.71
N HIS A 202 4.38 13.51 13.97
CA HIS A 202 5.71 14.15 13.96
C HIS A 202 6.64 13.54 15.01
N THR A 203 6.19 13.40 16.26
CA THR A 203 6.96 12.75 17.33
C THR A 203 7.32 11.31 16.96
N ALA A 204 6.37 10.56 16.41
CA ALA A 204 6.61 9.19 15.95
C ALA A 204 7.71 9.12 14.88
N ARG A 205 7.76 10.05 13.92
CA ARG A 205 8.85 10.15 12.93
C ARG A 205 10.20 10.39 13.59
N LEU A 206 10.28 11.36 14.51
CA LEU A 206 11.52 11.63 15.26
C LEU A 206 12.00 10.41 16.07
N ARG A 207 11.08 9.50 16.44
CA ARG A 207 11.39 8.25 17.15
C ARG A 207 11.50 7.02 16.24
N GLN A 208 11.60 7.23 14.92
CA GLN A 208 11.74 6.15 13.91
C GLN A 208 10.55 5.17 13.91
N LEU A 209 9.33 5.70 13.99
CA LEU A 209 8.06 4.97 13.87
C LEU A 209 7.26 5.45 12.62
N PRO A 210 7.80 5.29 11.40
CA PRO A 210 7.20 5.81 10.18
C PRO A 210 5.82 5.23 9.86
N ARG A 211 5.53 3.98 10.24
CA ARG A 211 4.23 3.33 9.98
C ARG A 211 3.11 3.98 10.77
N GLY A 212 3.30 4.12 12.09
CA GLY A 212 2.35 4.80 12.97
C GLY A 212 2.14 6.27 12.58
N ALA A 213 3.22 6.96 12.18
CA ALA A 213 3.14 8.33 11.68
C ALA A 213 2.31 8.45 10.38
N SER A 214 2.52 7.53 9.43
CA SER A 214 1.79 7.51 8.16
C SER A 214 0.31 7.19 8.40
N ALA A 215 0.01 6.20 9.25
CA ALA A 215 -1.37 5.88 9.63
C ALA A 215 -2.10 7.07 10.27
N ALA A 216 -1.43 7.82 11.16
CA ALA A 216 -1.99 9.03 11.76
C ALA A 216 -2.31 10.12 10.71
N LEU A 217 -1.43 10.32 9.72
CA LEU A 217 -1.68 11.27 8.62
C LEU A 217 -2.84 10.83 7.72
N SER A 218 -2.96 9.53 7.43
CA SER A 218 -4.09 8.98 6.69
C SER A 218 -5.42 9.22 7.43
N VAL A 219 -5.45 9.03 8.76
CA VAL A 219 -6.64 9.36 9.58
C VAL A 219 -6.99 10.84 9.46
N VAL A 220 -6.01 11.76 9.59
CA VAL A 220 -6.30 13.21 9.46
C VAL A 220 -6.82 13.55 8.07
N THR A 221 -6.25 12.99 7.02
CA THR A 221 -6.68 13.21 5.63
C THR A 221 -8.13 12.76 5.42
N LEU A 222 -8.47 11.54 5.86
CA LEU A 222 -9.82 10.99 5.77
C LEU A 222 -10.84 11.77 6.61
N LEU A 223 -10.46 12.24 7.81
CA LEU A 223 -11.31 13.11 8.63
C LEU A 223 -11.59 14.44 7.93
N ARG A 224 -10.60 15.02 7.24
CA ARG A 224 -10.79 16.26 6.46
C ARG A 224 -11.69 16.03 5.24
N ALA A 225 -11.48 14.93 4.51
CA ALA A 225 -12.34 14.53 3.39
C ALA A 225 -13.80 14.34 3.83
N ALA A 226 -14.02 13.67 4.97
CA ALA A 226 -15.35 13.49 5.56
C ALA A 226 -16.05 14.83 5.87
N ARG A 227 -15.33 15.79 6.44
CA ARG A 227 -15.88 17.12 6.75
C ARG A 227 -16.13 17.97 5.50
N ALA A 228 -15.31 17.81 4.47
CA ALA A 228 -15.47 18.51 3.20
C ALA A 228 -16.63 17.95 2.36
N GLY A 229 -17.20 16.80 2.73
CA GLY A 229 -18.22 16.13 1.94
C GLY A 229 -17.66 15.55 0.64
N ASP A 230 -16.39 15.11 0.67
CA ASP A 230 -15.71 14.58 -0.50
C ASP A 230 -16.46 13.35 -1.05
N PRO A 231 -16.87 13.32 -2.34
CA PRO A 231 -17.55 12.18 -2.94
C PRO A 231 -16.73 10.88 -2.93
N SER A 232 -15.40 10.96 -2.83
CA SER A 232 -14.50 9.81 -2.75
C SER A 232 -14.46 9.19 -1.34
N TYR A 233 -14.86 9.94 -0.30
CA TYR A 233 -14.75 9.47 1.09
C TYR A 233 -15.57 8.19 1.34
N ARG A 234 -14.93 7.20 1.95
CA ARG A 234 -15.59 5.98 2.46
C ARG A 234 -15.26 5.79 3.94
N THR A 235 -16.28 5.50 4.74
CA THR A 235 -16.10 5.19 6.17
C THR A 235 -15.20 3.97 6.40
N ALA A 236 -15.24 2.98 5.50
CA ALA A 236 -14.41 1.79 5.57
C ALA A 236 -12.90 2.10 5.51
N ASP A 237 -12.49 3.13 4.76
CA ASP A 237 -11.10 3.57 4.68
C ASP A 237 -10.65 4.18 6.01
N LEU A 238 -11.52 4.97 6.65
CA LEU A 238 -11.23 5.56 7.95
C LEU A 238 -11.19 4.51 9.08
N VAL A 239 -12.10 3.54 9.06
CA VAL A 239 -12.02 2.35 9.93
C VAL A 239 -10.68 1.65 9.73
N THR A 240 -10.25 1.53 8.48
CA THR A 240 -9.00 0.86 8.13
C THR A 240 -7.77 1.59 8.65
N ALA A 241 -7.71 2.91 8.44
CA ALA A 241 -6.64 3.76 8.91
C ALA A 241 -6.58 3.84 10.45
N LEU A 242 -7.74 3.93 11.13
CA LEU A 242 -7.79 3.94 12.60
C LEU A 242 -7.34 2.61 13.21
N ALA A 243 -7.79 1.49 12.66
CA ALA A 243 -7.37 0.18 13.12
C ALA A 243 -5.86 -0.04 12.89
N GLU A 244 -5.29 0.55 11.82
CA GLU A 244 -3.85 0.53 11.58
C GLU A 244 -3.08 1.39 12.57
N LEU A 245 -3.53 2.62 12.83
CA LEU A 245 -2.93 3.52 13.82
C LEU A 245 -2.92 2.90 15.22
N LEU A 246 -4.08 2.43 15.70
CA LEU A 246 -4.21 1.82 17.02
C LEU A 246 -3.46 0.48 17.10
N GLY A 247 -3.55 -0.34 16.06
CA GLY A 247 -2.86 -1.63 15.98
C GLY A 247 -1.34 -1.49 16.04
N THR A 248 -0.77 -0.58 15.26
CA THR A 248 0.67 -0.32 15.25
C THR A 248 1.13 0.27 16.58
N ALA A 249 0.43 1.28 17.11
CA ALA A 249 0.73 1.87 18.41
C ALA A 249 0.71 0.84 19.55
N HIS A 250 -0.27 -0.06 19.56
CA HIS A 250 -0.37 -1.13 20.57
C HIS A 250 0.77 -2.16 20.47
N ARG A 251 1.12 -2.58 19.24
CA ARG A 251 2.15 -3.62 19.04
C ARG A 251 3.56 -3.15 19.35
N VAL A 252 3.89 -1.86 19.23
CA VAL A 252 5.27 -1.37 19.54
C VAL A 252 5.71 -1.74 20.96
N GLY A 253 4.78 -1.74 21.92
CA GLY A 253 5.10 -2.08 23.31
C GLY A 253 5.35 -3.56 23.59
N THR A 254 4.91 -4.46 22.69
CA THR A 254 4.90 -5.92 22.92
C THR A 254 5.72 -6.71 21.89
N ALA A 255 5.93 -6.15 20.70
CA ALA A 255 6.67 -6.79 19.62
C ALA A 255 8.20 -6.78 19.87
N SER A 256 8.87 -7.80 19.35
CA SER A 256 10.33 -7.92 19.35
C SER A 256 10.87 -8.41 18.00
N GLY A 257 12.17 -8.23 17.77
CA GLY A 257 12.87 -8.73 16.59
C GLY A 257 12.24 -8.28 15.25
N ALA A 258 12.02 -9.23 14.34
CA ALA A 258 11.43 -8.98 13.02
C ALA A 258 10.03 -8.36 13.12
N GLU A 259 9.24 -8.75 14.12
CA GLU A 259 7.90 -8.20 14.28
C GLU A 259 7.93 -6.71 14.65
N LEU A 260 8.86 -6.33 15.53
CA LEU A 260 9.05 -4.92 15.87
C LEU A 260 9.51 -4.12 14.64
N ALA A 261 10.34 -4.70 13.77
CA ALA A 261 10.72 -4.07 12.50
C ALA A 261 9.50 -3.83 11.59
N ALA A 262 8.61 -4.82 11.46
CA ALA A 262 7.35 -4.70 10.70
C ALA A 262 6.43 -3.60 11.26
N VAL A 263 6.29 -3.53 12.59
CA VAL A 263 5.42 -2.60 13.28
C VAL A 263 5.94 -1.16 13.24
N ARG A 264 7.26 -0.96 13.40
CA ARG A 264 7.90 0.35 13.15
C ARG A 264 7.64 0.81 11.72
N GLY A 265 7.60 -0.14 10.79
CA GLY A 265 7.68 0.10 9.36
C GLY A 265 9.07 0.54 8.96
N ARG A 266 9.25 0.72 7.65
CA ARG A 266 10.54 1.08 7.07
C ARG A 266 10.46 2.51 6.55
N ALA A 267 11.40 3.35 6.96
CA ALA A 267 11.74 4.52 6.14
C ALA A 267 12.30 4.00 4.80
N ARG A 268 12.17 4.79 3.72
CA ARG A 268 12.63 4.43 2.37
C ARG A 268 14.03 3.83 2.43
N ARG A 269 14.17 2.51 2.23
CA ARG A 269 15.47 1.85 2.24
C ARG A 269 16.20 2.23 0.94
N PRO A 270 17.51 2.53 0.99
CA PRO A 270 18.28 2.71 -0.23
C PRO A 270 18.16 1.46 -1.10
N TYR A 271 18.21 1.67 -2.42
CA TYR A 271 18.26 0.55 -3.36
C TYR A 271 19.50 -0.29 -3.06
N SER A 272 19.35 -1.62 -3.02
CA SER A 272 20.49 -2.52 -2.93
C SER A 272 21.00 -2.86 -4.33
N PRO A 273 22.33 -2.94 -4.54
CA PRO A 273 22.88 -3.44 -5.79
C PRO A 273 22.47 -4.89 -5.97
N ASP A 274 22.02 -5.23 -7.17
CA ASP A 274 21.57 -6.56 -7.56
C ASP A 274 22.38 -7.09 -8.77
N GLY A 275 23.49 -6.43 -9.07
CA GLY A 275 24.43 -6.85 -10.11
C GLY A 275 23.82 -6.83 -11.51
N SER A 276 23.86 -7.97 -12.20
CA SER A 276 23.30 -8.15 -13.55
C SER A 276 22.00 -8.94 -13.50
N LEU A 277 20.92 -8.35 -14.03
CA LEU A 277 19.60 -8.96 -14.09
C LEU A 277 19.16 -9.20 -15.53
N ARG A 278 18.56 -10.38 -15.77
CA ARG A 278 17.77 -10.65 -16.97
C ARG A 278 16.30 -10.49 -16.61
N LEU A 279 15.63 -9.58 -17.29
CA LEU A 279 14.24 -9.17 -17.04
C LEU A 279 13.35 -9.53 -18.22
N TYR A 280 12.12 -9.95 -17.91
CA TYR A 280 11.08 -10.32 -18.86
C TYR A 280 9.82 -9.51 -18.56
N GLY A 281 9.30 -8.79 -19.55
CA GLY A 281 8.07 -8.02 -19.44
C GLY A 281 6.85 -8.90 -19.11
N LEU A 282 5.97 -8.39 -18.25
CA LEU A 282 4.69 -9.03 -17.96
C LEU A 282 3.51 -8.23 -18.52
N PHE A 283 3.33 -7.00 -18.02
CA PHE A 283 2.25 -6.08 -18.41
C PHE A 283 2.53 -4.67 -17.87
N THR A 284 1.81 -3.67 -18.36
CA THR A 284 1.79 -2.31 -17.80
C THR A 284 0.40 -1.93 -17.33
N GLU A 285 0.28 -1.38 -16.11
CA GLU A 285 -0.98 -0.84 -15.59
C GLU A 285 -0.93 0.68 -15.41
N PRO A 286 -2.05 1.38 -15.62
CA PRO A 286 -2.17 2.79 -15.27
C PRO A 286 -2.13 2.98 -13.75
N VAL A 287 -1.59 4.11 -13.31
CA VAL A 287 -1.62 4.54 -11.92
C VAL A 287 -2.33 5.88 -11.88
N VAL A 288 -3.49 5.92 -11.24
CA VAL A 288 -4.24 7.14 -10.94
C VAL A 288 -4.48 7.16 -9.44
N THR A 289 -4.24 8.30 -8.80
CA THR A 289 -4.46 8.46 -7.36
C THR A 289 -5.40 9.63 -7.08
N ASP A 290 -6.12 9.55 -5.97
CA ASP A 290 -6.99 10.64 -5.50
C ASP A 290 -6.19 11.92 -5.19
N SER A 291 -4.89 11.79 -4.92
CA SER A 291 -3.96 12.93 -4.76
C SER A 291 -3.60 13.62 -6.09
N GLY A 292 -4.26 13.27 -7.20
CA GLY A 292 -4.07 13.89 -8.51
C GLY A 292 -2.81 13.43 -9.24
N HIS A 293 -2.16 12.35 -8.79
CA HIS A 293 -1.03 11.77 -9.52
C HIS A 293 -1.53 10.83 -10.62
N GLY A 294 -0.74 10.77 -11.68
CA GLY A 294 -1.00 9.99 -12.88
C GLY A 294 0.29 9.37 -13.42
N GLY A 295 0.21 8.16 -13.94
CA GLY A 295 1.38 7.49 -14.50
C GLY A 295 1.12 6.07 -14.95
N ALA A 296 2.21 5.33 -15.13
CA ALA A 296 2.17 3.91 -15.42
C ALA A 296 3.16 3.14 -14.55
N ARG A 297 2.84 1.87 -14.31
CA ARG A 297 3.72 0.90 -13.66
C ARG A 297 3.86 -0.33 -14.56
N THR A 298 5.06 -0.56 -15.06
CA THR A 298 5.39 -1.76 -15.82
C THR A 298 5.94 -2.83 -14.90
N TRP A 299 5.37 -4.02 -14.98
CA TRP A 299 5.81 -5.20 -14.25
C TRP A 299 6.77 -6.03 -15.10
N VAL A 300 7.87 -6.42 -14.49
CA VAL A 300 8.88 -7.30 -15.08
C VAL A 300 9.22 -8.41 -14.10
N ALA A 301 9.53 -9.60 -14.60
CA ALA A 301 10.01 -10.72 -13.82
C ALA A 301 11.49 -10.98 -14.10
N THR A 302 12.24 -11.39 -13.09
CA THR A 302 13.59 -11.93 -13.27
C THR A 302 13.53 -13.40 -13.72
N ALA A 303 14.67 -13.98 -14.11
CA ALA A 303 14.76 -15.38 -14.52
C ALA A 303 14.35 -16.38 -13.42
N ASP A 304 14.48 -16.00 -12.15
CA ASP A 304 14.05 -16.75 -10.96
C ASP A 304 12.58 -16.48 -10.57
N GLY A 305 11.83 -15.70 -11.36
CA GLY A 305 10.41 -15.42 -11.14
C GLY A 305 10.13 -14.32 -10.10
N ARG A 306 11.15 -13.61 -9.62
CA ARG A 306 10.97 -12.46 -8.72
C ARG A 306 10.41 -11.27 -9.49
N LEU A 307 9.32 -10.70 -8.98
CA LEU A 307 8.66 -9.56 -9.58
C LEU A 307 9.35 -8.25 -9.23
N CYS A 308 9.50 -7.39 -10.23
CA CYS A 308 10.07 -6.06 -10.14
C CYS A 308 9.19 -5.07 -10.91
N THR A 309 9.33 -3.79 -10.61
CA THR A 309 8.53 -2.72 -11.22
C THR A 309 9.40 -1.58 -11.73
N VAL A 310 8.96 -0.98 -12.83
CA VAL A 310 9.47 0.29 -13.33
C VAL A 310 8.29 1.24 -13.48
N GLY A 311 8.34 2.41 -12.85
CA GLY A 311 7.23 3.35 -12.84
C GLY A 311 7.64 4.78 -13.20
N ASP A 312 6.76 5.49 -13.88
CA ASP A 312 6.80 6.95 -14.08
C ASP A 312 5.45 7.50 -13.59
N VAL A 313 5.43 7.98 -12.34
CA VAL A 313 4.25 8.56 -11.69
C VAL A 313 4.60 9.97 -11.25
N ALA A 314 3.79 10.95 -11.67
CA ALA A 314 3.93 12.34 -11.27
C ALA A 314 2.55 13.01 -11.24
N PRO A 315 2.42 14.25 -10.74
CA PRO A 315 1.17 14.99 -10.81
C PRO A 315 0.64 15.07 -12.25
N GLY A 316 -0.67 14.91 -12.43
CA GLY A 316 -1.33 14.99 -13.76
C GLY A 316 -2.56 14.11 -13.98
N GLY A 317 -2.97 13.31 -12.99
CA GLY A 317 -4.17 12.48 -13.02
C GLY A 317 -4.27 11.52 -14.22
N VAL A 318 -5.49 11.16 -14.59
CA VAL A 318 -5.75 10.17 -15.66
C VAL A 318 -5.18 10.58 -17.03
N GLY A 319 -5.19 11.86 -17.36
CA GLY A 319 -4.64 12.37 -18.62
C GLY A 319 -3.14 12.08 -18.76
N ARG A 320 -2.38 12.19 -17.66
CA ARG A 320 -0.98 11.77 -17.64
C ARG A 320 -0.84 10.25 -17.70
N ALA A 321 -1.66 9.50 -16.96
CA ALA A 321 -1.58 8.04 -16.93
C ALA A 321 -1.64 7.44 -18.34
N LEU A 322 -2.57 7.93 -19.17
CA LEU A 322 -2.71 7.51 -20.57
C LEU A 322 -1.46 7.81 -21.41
N GLY A 323 -0.86 8.99 -21.27
CA GLY A 323 0.30 9.39 -22.07
C GLY A 323 1.63 8.74 -21.65
N VAL A 324 1.75 8.23 -20.42
CA VAL A 324 2.99 7.64 -19.93
C VAL A 324 3.27 6.25 -20.52
N ALA A 325 2.22 5.51 -20.93
CA ALA A 325 2.39 4.18 -21.53
C ALA A 325 3.31 4.17 -22.75
N ASP A 326 3.23 5.23 -23.59
CA ASP A 326 4.03 5.38 -24.80
C ASP A 326 5.32 6.19 -24.58
N ARG A 327 5.67 6.47 -23.32
CA ARG A 327 6.90 7.19 -22.95
C ARG A 327 8.03 6.22 -22.67
N THR A 328 9.24 6.59 -23.09
CA THR A 328 10.46 5.79 -22.85
C THR A 328 10.71 5.61 -21.37
N VAL A 329 10.99 4.37 -20.98
CA VAL A 329 11.29 3.99 -19.60
C VAL A 329 12.63 4.57 -19.19
N ARG A 330 12.68 5.19 -18.01
CA ARG A 330 13.92 5.72 -17.43
C ARG A 330 14.71 4.60 -16.74
N LEU A 331 15.28 3.68 -17.51
CA LEU A 331 16.09 2.58 -16.97
C LEU A 331 17.33 2.36 -17.85
N GLY A 332 18.47 2.95 -17.46
CA GLY A 332 19.66 2.98 -18.32
C GLY A 332 19.39 3.68 -19.66
N ASP A 333 20.12 3.26 -20.70
CA ASP A 333 20.04 3.84 -22.05
C ASP A 333 19.02 3.15 -22.98
N THR A 334 18.02 2.46 -22.41
CA THR A 334 17.01 1.76 -23.22
C THR A 334 16.05 2.74 -23.91
N ALA A 335 15.68 2.43 -25.16
CA ALA A 335 14.68 3.19 -25.92
C ALA A 335 13.26 2.63 -25.77
N LEU A 336 13.05 1.56 -24.98
CA LEU A 336 11.74 0.95 -24.83
C LEU A 336 10.76 1.87 -24.11
N THR A 337 9.55 1.97 -24.63
CA THR A 337 8.40 2.55 -23.94
C THR A 337 7.89 1.61 -22.84
N HIS A 338 7.06 2.13 -21.92
CA HIS A 338 6.42 1.30 -20.89
C HIS A 338 5.61 0.15 -21.52
N ARG A 339 4.82 0.46 -22.57
CA ARG A 339 4.03 -0.52 -23.32
C ARG A 339 4.90 -1.59 -23.99
N GLU A 340 6.03 -1.22 -24.58
CA GLU A 340 6.95 -2.19 -25.19
C GLU A 340 7.67 -3.02 -24.12
N LEU A 341 8.12 -2.41 -23.02
CA LEU A 341 8.77 -3.12 -21.92
C LEU A 341 7.86 -4.17 -21.29
N GLY A 342 6.55 -3.93 -21.23
CA GLY A 342 5.56 -4.92 -20.76
C GLY A 342 5.57 -6.23 -21.55
N ARG A 343 6.14 -6.26 -22.76
CA ARG A 343 6.17 -7.42 -23.67
C ARG A 343 7.58 -7.86 -24.08
N ALA A 344 8.57 -6.99 -23.88
CA ALA A 344 9.97 -7.21 -24.30
C ALA A 344 10.83 -7.83 -23.18
N GLY A 345 12.09 -8.12 -23.49
CA GLY A 345 13.11 -8.49 -22.50
C GLY A 345 14.14 -7.37 -22.32
N LEU A 346 14.75 -7.31 -21.14
CA LEU A 346 15.88 -6.42 -20.84
C LEU A 346 17.02 -7.19 -20.19
N ALA A 347 18.25 -6.88 -20.58
CA ALA A 347 19.45 -7.22 -19.83
C ALA A 347 19.95 -5.95 -19.14
N VAL A 348 19.98 -5.95 -17.81
CA VAL A 348 20.38 -4.80 -16.99
C VAL A 348 21.67 -5.14 -16.24
N SER A 349 22.67 -4.27 -16.34
CA SER A 349 23.91 -4.36 -15.55
C SER A 349 23.99 -3.20 -14.55
N GLY A 350 24.47 -3.47 -13.35
CA GLY A 350 24.51 -2.47 -12.26
C GLY A 350 23.12 -2.18 -11.70
N ALA A 351 22.19 -3.13 -11.82
CA ALA A 351 20.82 -2.98 -11.36
C ALA A 351 20.78 -2.66 -9.86
N THR A 352 19.88 -1.76 -9.47
CA THR A 352 19.62 -1.47 -8.08
C THR A 352 18.13 -1.69 -7.83
N VAL A 353 17.77 -2.44 -6.79
CA VAL A 353 16.36 -2.81 -6.49
C VAL A 353 15.97 -2.29 -5.11
N SER A 354 14.82 -1.64 -5.01
CA SER A 354 14.26 -1.24 -3.71
C SER A 354 13.69 -2.47 -2.99
N PRO A 355 13.49 -2.45 -1.66
CA PRO A 355 12.82 -3.54 -0.96
C PRO A 355 11.44 -3.89 -1.54
N ASP A 356 10.73 -2.87 -2.02
CA ASP A 356 9.40 -3.01 -2.65
C ASP A 356 9.48 -3.49 -4.12
N GLY A 357 10.65 -3.94 -4.59
CA GLY A 357 10.85 -4.45 -5.95
C GLY A 357 10.93 -3.38 -7.05
N ARG A 358 11.09 -2.09 -6.73
CA ARG A 358 11.27 -1.05 -7.76
C ARG A 358 12.69 -1.08 -8.30
N LEU A 359 12.85 -1.03 -9.61
CA LEU A 359 14.15 -0.91 -10.25
C LEU A 359 14.59 0.55 -10.27
N GLY A 360 15.82 0.80 -9.84
CA GLY A 360 16.43 2.12 -9.81
C GLY A 360 17.07 2.48 -11.15
N ALA A 361 17.07 3.77 -11.46
CA ALA A 361 17.58 4.37 -12.69
C ALA A 361 18.92 5.11 -12.48
N GLY A 362 19.75 4.65 -11.54
CA GLY A 362 20.97 5.36 -11.15
C GLY A 362 22.01 5.44 -12.28
N LYS A 363 22.97 6.38 -12.17
CA LYS A 363 24.03 6.62 -13.16
C LYS A 363 24.87 5.38 -13.53
N GLY A 364 24.91 4.35 -12.68
CA GLY A 364 25.62 3.09 -12.93
C GLY A 364 24.79 1.99 -13.61
N VAL A 365 23.50 2.22 -13.84
CA VAL A 365 22.58 1.25 -14.44
C VAL A 365 22.66 1.36 -15.96
N LYS A 366 23.01 0.26 -16.62
CA LYS A 366 22.90 0.14 -18.09
C LYS A 366 21.90 -0.93 -18.43
N ALA A 367 21.04 -0.67 -19.40
CA ALA A 367 20.04 -1.61 -19.87
C ALA A 367 20.09 -1.72 -21.39
N VAL A 368 19.99 -2.95 -21.90
CA VAL A 368 19.94 -3.23 -23.33
C VAL A 368 18.74 -4.14 -23.60
N THR A 369 18.05 -3.88 -24.71
CA THR A 369 16.97 -4.74 -25.20
C THR A 369 17.46 -6.16 -25.41
N ALA A 370 16.69 -7.12 -24.93
CA ALA A 370 16.98 -8.53 -25.06
C ALA A 370 15.72 -9.29 -25.49
N ARG A 371 15.89 -10.55 -25.91
CA ARG A 371 14.75 -11.43 -26.21
C ARG A 371 13.87 -11.58 -24.95
N GLY A 372 12.59 -11.26 -25.08
CA GLY A 372 11.55 -11.53 -24.07
C GLY A 372 11.15 -13.00 -24.03
N ALA A 373 10.09 -13.31 -23.28
CA ALA A 373 9.48 -14.63 -23.21
C ALA A 373 7.95 -14.45 -23.28
N ALA A 374 7.26 -15.32 -24.00
CA ALA A 374 5.80 -15.37 -23.92
C ALA A 374 5.37 -15.85 -22.52
N TRP A 375 4.15 -15.54 -22.09
CA TRP A 375 3.65 -16.02 -20.80
C TRP A 375 3.62 -17.55 -20.72
N THR A 376 3.50 -18.24 -21.85
CA THR A 376 3.50 -19.71 -21.99
C THR A 376 4.89 -20.34 -22.04
N GLU A 377 5.95 -19.52 -22.13
CA GLU A 377 7.33 -20.00 -22.24
C GLU A 377 8.11 -19.76 -20.94
N PRO A 378 9.07 -20.64 -20.59
CA PRO A 378 10.01 -20.36 -19.52
C PRO A 378 10.83 -19.07 -19.78
N PRO A 379 11.13 -18.27 -18.74
CA PRO A 379 10.87 -18.54 -17.33
C PRO A 379 9.48 -18.07 -16.84
N LEU A 380 8.70 -17.34 -17.65
CA LEU A 380 7.45 -16.74 -17.20
C LEU A 380 6.36 -17.77 -16.90
N ALA A 381 6.31 -18.87 -17.65
CA ALA A 381 5.33 -19.94 -17.44
C ALA A 381 5.27 -20.44 -15.98
N ALA A 382 6.41 -20.45 -15.27
CA ALA A 382 6.49 -20.90 -13.88
C ALA A 382 5.60 -20.10 -12.91
N LEU A 383 5.26 -18.85 -13.24
CA LEU A 383 4.34 -18.03 -12.42
C LEU A 383 2.92 -18.60 -12.42
N TRP A 384 2.49 -19.20 -13.54
CA TRP A 384 1.17 -19.83 -13.70
C TRP A 384 1.11 -21.27 -13.18
N GLU A 385 2.26 -21.95 -13.07
CA GLU A 385 2.31 -23.32 -12.53
C GLU A 385 2.07 -23.39 -11.01
N THR A 386 2.18 -22.26 -10.29
CA THR A 386 1.91 -22.22 -8.84
C THR A 386 0.41 -22.36 -8.58
N PRO A 387 -0.05 -23.27 -7.69
CA PRO A 387 -1.48 -23.46 -7.44
C PRO A 387 -2.20 -22.17 -7.02
N PRO A 388 -3.46 -21.94 -7.47
CA PRO A 388 -4.21 -20.72 -7.14
C PRO A 388 -4.31 -20.44 -5.63
N ALA A 389 -4.53 -21.49 -4.82
CA ALA A 389 -4.61 -21.38 -3.35
C ALA A 389 -3.30 -20.86 -2.73
N GLU A 390 -2.14 -21.32 -3.22
CA GLU A 390 -0.83 -20.86 -2.73
C GLU A 390 -0.56 -19.41 -3.14
N GLN A 391 -0.93 -19.04 -4.37
CA GLN A 391 -0.84 -17.67 -4.84
C GLN A 391 -1.76 -16.73 -4.04
N ALA A 392 -2.99 -17.15 -3.75
CA ALA A 392 -3.93 -16.40 -2.93
C ALA A 392 -3.44 -16.26 -1.48
N ALA A 393 -2.90 -17.33 -0.89
CA ALA A 393 -2.31 -17.27 0.46
C ALA A 393 -1.10 -16.31 0.51
N ARG A 394 -0.25 -16.31 -0.52
CA ARG A 394 0.83 -15.33 -0.68
C ARG A 394 0.29 -13.90 -0.78
N ALA A 395 -0.71 -13.68 -1.62
CA ALA A 395 -1.32 -12.38 -1.80
C ALA A 395 -2.01 -11.87 -0.52
N LEU A 396 -2.76 -12.72 0.18
CA LEU A 396 -3.36 -12.39 1.48
C LEU A 396 -2.30 -12.02 2.51
N ARG A 397 -1.17 -12.74 2.57
CA ARG A 397 -0.06 -12.34 3.43
C ARG A 397 0.43 -10.95 3.06
N SER A 398 0.61 -10.63 1.78
CA SER A 398 1.10 -9.29 1.37
C SER A 398 0.12 -8.15 1.63
N VAL A 399 -1.19 -8.41 1.55
CA VAL A 399 -2.26 -7.44 1.80
C VAL A 399 -2.60 -7.36 3.30
N SER A 400 -2.17 -8.35 4.09
CA SER A 400 -2.39 -8.37 5.53
C SER A 400 -1.67 -7.21 6.19
N ARG A 401 -2.43 -6.49 7.01
CA ARG A 401 -1.98 -5.29 7.72
C ARG A 401 -0.87 -5.55 8.73
N TYR A 402 -0.44 -6.78 8.95
CA TYR A 402 0.65 -7.10 9.87
C TYR A 402 1.83 -7.77 9.22
N ALA A 403 1.75 -8.07 7.93
CA ALA A 403 2.89 -8.65 7.25
C ALA A 403 4.01 -7.62 7.10
N GLU A 404 5.24 -8.13 7.11
CA GLU A 404 6.35 -7.45 6.48
C GLU A 404 5.95 -7.19 5.02
N PRO A 405 6.06 -5.95 4.52
CA PRO A 405 5.85 -5.70 3.10
C PRO A 405 6.79 -6.62 2.33
N GLY A 406 6.18 -7.61 1.67
CA GLY A 406 6.88 -8.51 0.76
C GLY A 406 7.44 -7.71 -0.40
N GLY A 407 8.30 -8.34 -1.21
CA GLY A 407 8.66 -7.77 -2.51
C GLY A 407 7.41 -7.37 -3.30
N GLY A 408 7.52 -6.28 -4.07
CA GLY A 408 6.41 -5.78 -4.87
C GLY A 408 5.81 -6.86 -5.76
N GLY A 409 4.48 -6.93 -5.83
CA GLY A 409 3.75 -7.87 -6.69
C GLY A 409 3.37 -9.19 -6.02
N SER A 410 3.64 -9.34 -4.72
CA SER A 410 3.18 -10.51 -3.95
C SER A 410 1.65 -10.63 -3.89
N ASP A 411 0.93 -9.54 -4.17
CA ASP A 411 -0.53 -9.43 -4.25
C ASP A 411 -1.12 -9.80 -5.63
N LEU A 412 -0.27 -10.09 -6.63
CA LEU A 412 -0.68 -10.54 -7.96
C LEU A 412 -0.90 -12.06 -7.99
N LEU A 413 -1.92 -12.47 -8.74
CA LEU A 413 -2.22 -13.86 -9.07
C LEU A 413 -2.14 -14.04 -10.59
N PHE A 414 -1.56 -15.17 -10.98
CA PHE A 414 -1.32 -15.61 -12.35
C PHE A 414 -2.16 -16.86 -12.58
N LEU A 415 -3.30 -16.73 -13.26
CA LEU A 415 -4.28 -17.81 -13.40
C LEU A 415 -4.59 -18.08 -14.87
N ASP A 416 -4.84 -19.35 -15.20
CA ASP A 416 -5.55 -19.75 -16.40
C ASP A 416 -7.04 -19.90 -16.06
N VAL A 417 -7.91 -19.27 -16.84
CA VAL A 417 -9.34 -19.17 -16.56
C VAL A 417 -10.20 -19.38 -17.80
N GLU A 418 -11.41 -19.89 -17.61
CA GLU A 418 -12.46 -19.96 -18.62
C GLU A 418 -13.58 -18.98 -18.26
N ILE A 419 -13.96 -18.10 -19.18
CA ILE A 419 -15.02 -17.12 -18.96
C ILE A 419 -16.38 -17.83 -18.90
N LEU A 420 -17.20 -17.50 -17.89
CA LEU A 420 -18.56 -18.03 -17.74
C LEU A 420 -19.65 -17.00 -18.08
N GLY A 421 -19.37 -15.70 -17.93
CA GLY A 421 -20.29 -14.61 -18.27
C GLY A 421 -20.36 -13.50 -17.22
N ALA A 422 -21.27 -12.54 -17.39
CA ALA A 422 -21.45 -11.43 -16.46
C ALA A 422 -22.30 -11.81 -15.24
N VAL A 423 -21.94 -11.30 -14.07
CA VAL A 423 -22.71 -11.36 -12.82
C VAL A 423 -22.97 -9.94 -12.34
N ARG A 424 -24.20 -9.67 -11.88
CA ARG A 424 -24.57 -8.38 -11.29
C ARG A 424 -24.50 -8.48 -9.77
N GLU A 425 -23.73 -7.58 -9.16
CA GLU A 425 -23.59 -7.42 -7.71
C GLU A 425 -24.05 -6.03 -7.27
N SER A 426 -24.17 -5.82 -5.97
CA SER A 426 -24.43 -4.50 -5.38
C SER A 426 -23.34 -3.48 -5.73
N ALA A 427 -22.10 -3.93 -5.94
CA ALA A 427 -20.95 -3.10 -6.29
C ALA A 427 -20.78 -2.86 -7.80
N GLY A 428 -21.65 -3.44 -8.65
CA GLY A 428 -21.57 -3.31 -10.11
C GLY A 428 -21.59 -4.64 -10.84
N THR A 429 -21.21 -4.63 -12.13
CA THR A 429 -21.10 -5.85 -12.94
C THR A 429 -19.69 -6.41 -12.86
N CYS A 430 -19.56 -7.69 -12.56
CA CYS A 430 -18.28 -8.42 -12.59
C CYS A 430 -18.35 -9.56 -13.61
N LEU A 431 -17.19 -10.03 -14.02
CA LEU A 431 -17.05 -11.18 -14.92
C LEU A 431 -16.80 -12.43 -14.08
N LEU A 432 -17.64 -13.45 -14.21
CA LEU A 432 -17.40 -14.75 -13.59
C LEU A 432 -16.54 -15.58 -14.52
N ALA A 433 -15.46 -16.13 -13.97
CA ALA A 433 -14.59 -17.08 -14.64
C ALA A 433 -14.38 -18.30 -13.76
N ARG A 434 -13.97 -19.42 -14.36
CA ARG A 434 -13.57 -20.63 -13.64
C ARG A 434 -12.09 -20.85 -13.85
N CYS A 435 -11.31 -20.86 -12.78
CA CYS A 435 -9.89 -21.17 -12.89
C CYS A 435 -9.65 -22.68 -12.96
N ASP A 436 -8.44 -23.04 -13.36
CA ASP A 436 -7.96 -24.43 -13.25
C ASP A 436 -8.04 -24.91 -11.79
N GLY A 437 -8.52 -26.14 -11.59
CA GLY A 437 -8.95 -26.64 -10.27
C GLY A 437 -10.43 -26.40 -9.94
N GLY A 438 -11.18 -25.74 -10.82
CA GLY A 438 -12.65 -25.63 -10.74
C GLY A 438 -13.17 -24.54 -9.81
N VAL A 439 -12.29 -23.68 -9.29
CA VAL A 439 -12.67 -22.61 -8.37
C VAL A 439 -13.29 -21.43 -9.16
N PRO A 440 -14.51 -20.99 -8.83
CA PRO A 440 -15.13 -19.83 -9.47
C PRO A 440 -14.49 -18.53 -8.96
N VAL A 441 -14.04 -17.69 -9.88
CA VAL A 441 -13.37 -16.41 -9.60
C VAL A 441 -14.18 -15.25 -10.18
N ARG A 442 -14.45 -14.25 -9.35
CA ARG A 442 -15.05 -12.98 -9.76
C ARG A 442 -13.97 -11.99 -10.17
N LEU A 443 -14.00 -11.56 -11.41
CA LEU A 443 -13.09 -10.58 -11.99
C LEU A 443 -13.81 -9.22 -12.02
N ALA A 444 -13.26 -8.25 -11.30
CA ALA A 444 -13.78 -6.89 -11.18
C ALA A 444 -12.91 -5.89 -11.97
N VAL A 445 -13.50 -4.72 -12.25
CA VAL A 445 -12.81 -3.58 -12.87
C VAL A 445 -11.74 -3.05 -11.90
N ALA A 446 -10.53 -2.81 -12.40
CA ALA A 446 -9.42 -2.31 -11.58
C ALA A 446 -9.53 -0.80 -11.28
N ASP A 447 -9.88 0.00 -12.29
CA ASP A 447 -10.17 1.42 -12.18
C ASP A 447 -11.39 1.74 -13.05
N ASP A 448 -12.35 2.46 -12.47
CA ASP A 448 -13.67 2.70 -13.04
C ASP A 448 -13.76 4.06 -13.78
N ASP A 449 -12.63 4.79 -13.89
CA ASP A 449 -12.52 6.01 -14.68
C ASP A 449 -12.84 5.73 -16.16
N PRO A 450 -13.79 6.46 -16.78
CA PRO A 450 -14.24 6.20 -18.14
C PRO A 450 -13.16 6.41 -19.21
N ALA A 451 -12.07 7.13 -18.91
CA ALA A 451 -10.98 7.31 -19.85
C ALA A 451 -10.11 6.05 -20.00
N LEU A 452 -10.07 5.19 -18.97
CA LEU A 452 -9.35 3.92 -18.98
C LEU A 452 -10.16 2.80 -19.65
N ALA A 453 -9.46 1.80 -20.19
CA ALA A 453 -10.09 0.74 -20.96
C ALA A 453 -10.68 -0.40 -20.10
N HIS A 454 -10.47 -0.40 -18.77
CA HIS A 454 -10.80 -1.53 -17.90
C HIS A 454 -12.26 -1.96 -17.98
N ARG A 455 -13.20 -1.02 -17.82
CA ARG A 455 -14.64 -1.33 -17.79
C ARG A 455 -15.12 -1.85 -19.14
N ASP A 456 -14.75 -1.17 -20.23
CA ASP A 456 -15.17 -1.53 -21.59
C ASP A 456 -14.67 -2.92 -21.97
N ASN A 457 -13.40 -3.21 -21.67
CA ASN A 457 -12.81 -4.53 -21.92
C ASN A 457 -13.50 -5.63 -21.11
N LEU A 458 -13.78 -5.41 -19.82
CA LEU A 458 -14.44 -6.40 -18.97
C LEU A 458 -15.86 -6.70 -19.45
N MET A 459 -16.61 -5.67 -19.86
CA MET A 459 -17.94 -5.83 -20.46
C MET A 459 -17.90 -6.55 -21.81
N LEU A 460 -16.87 -6.31 -22.61
CA LEU A 460 -16.69 -6.99 -23.88
C LEU A 460 -16.33 -8.48 -23.69
N LEU A 461 -15.43 -8.80 -22.77
CA LEU A 461 -15.09 -10.18 -22.42
C LEU A 461 -16.30 -10.98 -21.91
N ALA A 462 -17.27 -10.33 -21.26
CA ALA A 462 -18.53 -10.96 -20.84
C ALA A 462 -19.42 -11.46 -22.00
N THR A 463 -19.15 -11.04 -23.24
CA THR A 463 -19.85 -11.53 -24.44
C THR A 463 -19.27 -12.84 -24.99
N ALA A 464 -18.12 -13.30 -24.47
CA ALA A 464 -17.40 -14.46 -25.00
C ALA A 464 -17.23 -15.59 -23.96
N PRO A 465 -18.33 -16.16 -23.42
CA PRO A 465 -18.25 -17.32 -22.52
C PRO A 465 -17.59 -18.51 -23.22
N GLY A 466 -16.90 -19.35 -22.45
CA GLY A 466 -16.10 -20.49 -22.95
C GLY A 466 -14.70 -20.10 -23.42
N THR A 467 -14.38 -18.81 -23.56
CA THR A 467 -13.04 -18.34 -23.91
C THR A 467 -12.08 -18.65 -22.77
N ARG A 468 -10.96 -19.31 -23.11
CA ARG A 468 -9.86 -19.56 -22.18
C ARG A 468 -8.82 -18.45 -22.28
N LEU A 469 -8.51 -17.86 -21.14
CA LEU A 469 -7.55 -16.76 -21.05
C LEU A 469 -6.52 -17.07 -19.96
N ARG A 470 -5.29 -16.71 -20.25
CA ARG A 470 -4.28 -16.51 -19.23
C ARG A 470 -4.45 -15.10 -18.68
N ILE A 471 -4.54 -14.94 -17.36
CA ILE A 471 -4.81 -13.64 -16.72
C ILE A 471 -3.78 -13.30 -15.66
N ILE A 472 -3.60 -11.99 -15.45
CA ILE A 472 -2.95 -11.41 -14.29
C ILE A 472 -3.99 -10.54 -13.57
N GLY A 473 -4.24 -10.85 -12.30
CA GLY A 473 -5.17 -10.10 -11.47
C GLY A 473 -4.61 -9.80 -10.09
N ARG A 474 -5.10 -8.74 -9.45
CA ARG A 474 -4.73 -8.38 -8.08
C ARG A 474 -5.82 -8.82 -7.11
N LEU A 475 -5.42 -9.48 -6.03
CA LEU A 475 -6.37 -10.00 -5.04
C LEU A 475 -7.21 -8.88 -4.41
N VAL A 476 -8.53 -9.08 -4.37
CA VAL A 476 -9.45 -8.29 -3.55
C VAL A 476 -9.98 -9.20 -2.45
N PRO A 477 -9.62 -8.99 -1.16
CA PRO A 477 -10.13 -9.80 -0.07
C PRO A 477 -11.67 -9.82 -0.05
N ALA A 478 -12.25 -11.00 -0.14
CA ALA A 478 -13.70 -11.22 -0.17
C ALA A 478 -14.01 -12.65 0.35
N PRO A 479 -15.25 -12.94 0.78
CA PRO A 479 -15.64 -14.28 1.21
C PRO A 479 -15.69 -15.32 0.06
N HIS A 480 -15.34 -14.89 -1.14
CA HIS A 480 -15.26 -15.69 -2.36
C HIS A 480 -14.04 -15.21 -3.18
N PRO A 481 -13.48 -16.04 -4.08
CA PRO A 481 -12.35 -15.66 -4.91
C PRO A 481 -12.68 -14.44 -5.77
N ARG A 482 -11.96 -13.33 -5.55
CA ARG A 482 -12.18 -12.06 -6.25
C ARG A 482 -10.85 -11.41 -6.62
N LEU A 483 -10.72 -11.00 -7.87
CA LEU A 483 -9.57 -10.28 -8.41
C LEU A 483 -10.01 -9.00 -9.11
N THR A 484 -9.19 -7.95 -9.09
CA THR A 484 -9.25 -6.92 -10.14
C THR A 484 -8.43 -7.39 -11.33
N LEU A 485 -9.01 -7.34 -12.52
CA LEU A 485 -8.35 -7.86 -13.73
C LEU A 485 -7.43 -6.78 -14.33
N LEU A 486 -6.14 -7.09 -14.45
CA LEU A 486 -5.12 -6.13 -14.87
C LEU A 486 -4.64 -6.38 -16.30
N ALA A 487 -4.41 -7.64 -16.66
CA ALA A 487 -3.96 -8.04 -17.98
C ALA A 487 -4.49 -9.45 -18.34
N CYS A 488 -4.60 -9.73 -19.63
CA CYS A 488 -4.96 -11.04 -20.14
C CYS A 488 -4.26 -11.39 -21.44
N SER A 489 -4.22 -12.67 -21.80
CA SER A 489 -3.90 -13.09 -23.17
C SER A 489 -4.98 -12.60 -24.13
N HIS A 490 -4.64 -12.46 -25.40
CA HIS A 490 -5.59 -12.10 -26.44
C HIS A 490 -6.59 -13.26 -26.63
N PRO A 491 -7.91 -12.99 -26.74
CA PRO A 491 -8.91 -14.07 -26.85
C PRO A 491 -8.74 -14.99 -28.06
N THR A 492 -8.14 -14.49 -29.14
CA THR A 492 -7.95 -15.22 -30.41
C THR A 492 -6.48 -15.41 -30.80
N GLY A 493 -5.53 -15.01 -29.97
CA GLY A 493 -4.10 -15.00 -30.34
C GLY A 493 -3.15 -15.08 -29.15
N GLU A 494 -1.85 -15.05 -29.44
CA GLU A 494 -0.80 -15.23 -28.42
C GLU A 494 -0.29 -13.91 -27.80
N SER A 495 -0.78 -12.76 -28.29
CA SER A 495 -0.41 -11.45 -27.74
C SER A 495 -1.05 -11.19 -26.38
N THR A 496 -0.53 -10.22 -25.63
CA THR A 496 -1.05 -9.83 -24.32
C THR A 496 -1.73 -8.47 -24.37
N ILE A 497 -2.74 -8.27 -23.54
CA ILE A 497 -3.56 -7.07 -23.47
C ILE A 497 -3.44 -6.47 -22.07
N ASP A 498 -2.94 -5.23 -22.03
CA ASP A 498 -2.89 -4.42 -20.82
C ASP A 498 -4.27 -3.75 -20.64
N LEU A 499 -5.13 -4.27 -19.75
CA LEU A 499 -6.56 -3.92 -19.74
C LEU A 499 -6.85 -2.44 -19.43
N GLY A 500 -5.91 -1.73 -18.82
CA GLY A 500 -6.06 -0.30 -18.55
C GLY A 500 -5.78 0.60 -19.76
N PHE A 501 -4.98 0.12 -20.71
CA PHE A 501 -4.50 0.91 -21.86
C PHE A 501 -5.05 0.42 -23.19
N ASP A 502 -5.04 -0.89 -23.43
CA ASP A 502 -5.38 -1.47 -24.72
C ASP A 502 -6.88 -1.73 -24.79
N ARG A 503 -7.55 -1.23 -25.83
CA ARG A 503 -9.00 -1.38 -26.01
C ARG A 503 -9.28 -2.56 -26.92
N LEU A 504 -9.99 -3.55 -26.39
CA LEU A 504 -10.52 -4.66 -27.16
C LEU A 504 -11.72 -4.20 -28.00
N SER A 505 -11.87 -4.80 -29.17
CA SER A 505 -12.99 -4.64 -30.07
C SER A 505 -13.72 -5.98 -30.27
N ARG A 506 -14.93 -5.96 -30.83
CA ARG A 506 -15.65 -7.21 -31.11
C ARG A 506 -14.91 -8.14 -32.08
N ALA A 507 -14.06 -7.61 -32.96
CA ALA A 507 -13.28 -8.42 -33.89
C ALA A 507 -12.20 -9.25 -33.18
N ASP A 508 -11.82 -8.85 -31.96
CA ASP A 508 -10.81 -9.53 -31.15
C ASP A 508 -11.39 -10.73 -30.39
N LEU A 509 -12.71 -10.93 -30.44
CA LEU A 509 -13.41 -12.03 -29.81
C LEU A 509 -13.57 -13.23 -30.76
N PRO A 510 -13.64 -14.47 -30.23
CA PRO A 510 -13.87 -15.66 -31.05
C PRO A 510 -15.17 -15.63 -31.86
N ASP A 511 -16.24 -15.04 -31.30
CA ASP A 511 -17.50 -14.77 -31.99
C ASP A 511 -17.89 -13.29 -31.86
N PRO A 512 -17.62 -12.46 -32.88
CA PRO A 512 -17.93 -11.03 -32.88
C PRO A 512 -19.43 -10.70 -32.83
N GLY A 513 -20.32 -11.66 -33.11
CA GLY A 513 -21.78 -11.46 -33.15
C GLY A 513 -22.49 -11.80 -31.84
N ALA A 514 -21.79 -12.40 -30.88
CA ALA A 514 -22.38 -12.93 -29.66
C ALA A 514 -22.97 -11.82 -28.75
N PRO A 515 -24.19 -12.00 -28.21
CA PRO A 515 -24.75 -11.10 -27.21
C PRO A 515 -24.03 -11.26 -25.84
N VAL A 516 -24.29 -10.35 -24.90
CA VAL A 516 -23.80 -10.48 -23.52
C VAL A 516 -24.49 -11.68 -22.87
N HIS A 517 -23.71 -12.59 -22.29
CA HIS A 517 -24.22 -13.77 -21.61
C HIS A 517 -24.22 -13.54 -20.10
N SER A 518 -25.37 -13.76 -19.45
CA SER A 518 -25.44 -13.83 -17.99
C SER A 518 -24.79 -15.14 -17.54
N ALA A 519 -23.90 -15.07 -16.55
CA ALA A 519 -23.30 -16.25 -15.97
C ALA A 519 -24.36 -17.12 -15.27
N PRO A 520 -24.16 -18.46 -15.18
CA PRO A 520 -25.04 -19.33 -14.42
C PRO A 520 -25.01 -18.97 -12.92
N ALA A 521 -26.19 -18.96 -12.28
CA ALA A 521 -26.33 -18.69 -10.85
C ALA A 521 -25.49 -19.66 -10.02
N GLN A 522 -24.67 -19.14 -9.10
CA GLN A 522 -23.84 -19.97 -8.24
C GLN A 522 -24.60 -20.30 -6.93
N PRO A 523 -24.48 -21.55 -6.42
CA PRO A 523 -25.02 -21.87 -5.11
C PRO A 523 -24.32 -21.02 -4.04
N GLY A 524 -25.09 -20.19 -3.33
CA GLY A 524 -24.57 -19.21 -2.36
C GLY A 524 -24.77 -17.75 -2.75
N ASP A 525 -25.21 -17.46 -3.99
CA ASP A 525 -25.54 -16.09 -4.45
C ASP A 525 -26.79 -15.49 -3.76
N ALA A 526 -27.55 -16.31 -3.04
CA ALA A 526 -28.73 -15.89 -2.30
C ALA A 526 -28.35 -15.15 -1.01
N GLY A 527 -27.82 -13.93 -1.13
CA GLY A 527 -27.97 -12.76 -0.25
C GLY A 527 -27.89 -12.92 1.27
N THR A 528 -27.44 -14.06 1.78
CA THR A 528 -27.41 -14.33 3.21
C THR A 528 -26.09 -13.77 3.72
N GLU A 529 -26.11 -12.47 4.05
CA GLU A 529 -24.97 -11.81 4.69
C GLU A 529 -24.46 -12.70 5.83
N SER A 530 -23.15 -12.94 5.81
CA SER A 530 -22.47 -13.62 6.91
C SER A 530 -22.91 -12.99 8.22
N PRO A 531 -23.30 -13.77 9.25
CA PRO A 531 -23.64 -13.22 10.56
C PRO A 531 -22.56 -12.31 11.15
N LEU A 532 -21.31 -12.39 10.67
CA LEU A 532 -20.21 -11.49 10.98
C LEU A 532 -20.52 -10.01 10.70
N HIS A 533 -21.36 -9.72 9.70
CA HIS A 533 -21.82 -8.35 9.39
C HIS A 533 -22.41 -7.64 10.62
N LEU A 534 -23.01 -8.38 11.56
CA LEU A 534 -23.52 -7.83 12.81
C LEU A 534 -22.43 -7.14 13.65
N LEU A 535 -21.22 -7.69 13.68
CA LEU A 535 -20.07 -7.10 14.38
C LEU A 535 -19.42 -6.01 13.52
N GLU A 536 -19.21 -6.26 12.23
CA GLU A 536 -18.60 -5.31 11.28
C GLU A 536 -19.36 -3.99 11.27
N ARG A 537 -20.69 -4.05 11.17
CA ARG A 537 -21.56 -2.88 11.21
C ARG A 537 -21.36 -2.05 12.48
N ARG A 538 -21.12 -2.67 13.64
CA ARG A 538 -20.88 -1.93 14.89
C ARG A 538 -19.51 -1.30 14.91
N VAL A 539 -18.49 -1.99 14.40
CA VAL A 539 -17.14 -1.44 14.21
C VAL A 539 -17.20 -0.21 13.30
N GLU A 540 -17.87 -0.31 12.15
CA GLU A 540 -18.02 0.77 11.18
C GLU A 540 -18.84 1.94 11.75
N GLN A 541 -19.99 1.69 12.39
CA GLN A 541 -20.83 2.73 12.98
C GLN A 541 -20.12 3.53 14.08
N THR A 542 -19.17 2.92 14.78
CA THR A 542 -18.40 3.59 15.84
C THR A 542 -17.64 4.81 15.31
N VAL A 543 -17.04 4.69 14.12
CA VAL A 543 -16.12 5.69 13.58
C VAL A 543 -16.80 7.04 13.28
N PRO A 544 -17.93 7.10 12.55
CA PRO A 544 -18.63 8.37 12.35
C PRO A 544 -19.32 8.86 13.62
N ALA A 545 -19.88 7.95 14.43
CA ALA A 545 -20.81 8.32 15.50
C ALA A 545 -20.16 8.51 16.89
N GLY A 546 -18.95 8.00 17.10
CA GLY A 546 -18.25 8.03 18.37
C GLY A 546 -18.81 7.08 19.42
N ARG A 547 -18.12 7.01 20.56
CA ARG A 547 -18.45 6.11 21.68
C ARG A 547 -19.83 6.38 22.27
N ALA A 548 -20.19 7.65 22.43
CA ALA A 548 -21.44 8.02 23.08
C ALA A 548 -22.66 7.46 22.34
N THR A 549 -22.64 7.49 21.00
CA THR A 549 -23.75 6.98 20.18
C THR A 549 -23.84 5.46 20.26
N LEU A 550 -22.71 4.74 20.22
CA LEU A 550 -22.72 3.31 20.50
C LEU A 550 -23.28 3.03 21.90
N GLY A 551 -22.87 3.84 22.87
CA GLY A 551 -23.31 3.90 24.27
C GLY A 551 -24.83 3.93 24.44
N MET A 552 -25.57 4.40 23.44
CA MET A 552 -27.03 4.55 23.43
C MET A 552 -27.75 3.44 22.64
N LEU A 553 -27.02 2.55 21.93
CA LEU A 553 -27.63 1.45 21.18
C LEU A 553 -28.38 0.50 22.12
N GLY A 554 -29.49 -0.09 21.70
CA GLY A 554 -30.24 -1.03 22.55
C GLY A 554 -29.45 -2.28 22.97
N ASP A 555 -30.18 -3.23 23.55
CA ASP A 555 -29.65 -4.55 23.90
C ASP A 555 -29.10 -5.30 22.67
N VAL A 556 -27.85 -5.79 22.76
CA VAL A 556 -27.18 -6.57 21.70
C VAL A 556 -27.28 -8.09 21.92
N THR A 557 -28.01 -8.55 22.95
CA THR A 557 -28.12 -9.97 23.31
C THR A 557 -28.71 -10.82 22.19
N ALA A 558 -29.64 -10.29 21.41
CA ALA A 558 -30.19 -11.00 20.24
C ALA A 558 -29.14 -11.20 19.14
N GLU A 559 -28.36 -10.15 18.82
CA GLU A 559 -27.27 -10.20 17.83
C GLU A 559 -26.17 -11.16 18.28
N ALA A 560 -25.76 -11.09 19.56
CA ALA A 560 -24.78 -12.00 20.15
C ALA A 560 -25.24 -13.47 20.12
N ARG A 561 -26.53 -13.75 20.37
CA ARG A 561 -27.09 -15.11 20.24
C ARG A 561 -27.06 -15.61 18.80
N ARG A 562 -27.34 -14.74 17.82
CA ARG A 562 -27.26 -15.09 16.39
C ARG A 562 -25.82 -15.45 15.99
N LEU A 563 -24.84 -14.66 16.42
CA LEU A 563 -23.41 -14.96 16.22
C LEU A 563 -22.99 -16.30 16.83
N ARG A 564 -23.40 -16.59 18.08
CA ARG A 564 -23.10 -17.89 18.72
C ARG A 564 -23.71 -19.07 17.98
N ARG A 565 -24.96 -18.96 17.53
CA ARG A 565 -25.64 -20.00 16.75
C ARG A 565 -24.96 -20.25 15.40
N ALA A 566 -24.32 -19.23 14.84
CA ALA A 566 -23.53 -19.31 13.61
C ALA A 566 -22.08 -19.82 13.84
N GLY A 567 -21.71 -20.26 15.05
CA GLY A 567 -20.36 -20.74 15.35
C GLY A 567 -19.34 -19.63 15.60
N LEU A 568 -19.77 -18.38 15.86
CA LEU A 568 -18.91 -17.23 16.10
C LEU A 568 -18.99 -16.73 17.57
N PRO A 569 -18.60 -17.54 18.58
CA PRO A 569 -18.68 -17.14 19.98
C PRO A 569 -17.74 -15.98 20.33
N THR A 570 -16.55 -15.92 19.72
CA THR A 570 -15.60 -14.82 19.90
C THR A 570 -16.18 -13.50 19.38
N ALA A 571 -16.81 -13.51 18.20
CA ALA A 571 -17.51 -12.34 17.66
C ALA A 571 -18.60 -11.84 18.60
N ALA A 572 -19.39 -12.77 19.16
CA ALA A 572 -20.43 -12.44 20.12
C ALA A 572 -19.87 -11.80 21.41
N GLY A 573 -18.77 -12.35 21.93
CA GLY A 573 -18.05 -11.81 23.08
C GLY A 573 -17.52 -10.40 22.82
N LEU A 574 -16.87 -10.18 21.68
CA LEU A 574 -16.35 -8.87 21.26
C LEU A 574 -17.46 -7.85 21.07
N LEU A 575 -18.60 -8.23 20.45
CA LEU A 575 -19.77 -7.36 20.34
C LEU A 575 -20.28 -6.91 21.72
N THR A 576 -20.35 -7.85 22.66
CA THR A 576 -20.84 -7.60 24.02
C THR A 576 -19.89 -6.68 24.78
N ALA A 577 -18.58 -6.94 24.69
CA ALA A 577 -17.54 -6.17 25.36
C ALA A 577 -17.38 -4.75 24.78
N LEU A 578 -17.48 -4.60 23.46
CA LEU A 578 -17.51 -3.30 22.78
C LEU A 578 -18.72 -2.48 23.24
N ARG A 579 -19.90 -3.08 23.29
CA ARG A 579 -21.11 -2.40 23.77
C ARG A 579 -20.99 -1.99 25.24
N ALA A 580 -20.50 -2.89 26.08
CA ALA A 580 -20.31 -2.64 27.52
C ALA A 580 -19.30 -1.52 27.79
N SER A 581 -18.15 -1.55 27.12
CA SER A 581 -17.13 -0.48 27.24
C SER A 581 -17.66 0.88 26.74
N ALA A 582 -18.50 0.90 25.71
CA ALA A 582 -19.14 2.14 25.26
C ALA A 582 -20.14 2.70 26.29
N ALA A 583 -20.91 1.83 26.95
CA ALA A 583 -21.92 2.21 27.94
C ALA A 583 -21.34 2.54 29.32
N ARG A 584 -20.15 2.02 29.67
CA ARG A 584 -19.54 2.20 30.98
C ARG A 584 -19.26 3.68 31.24
N ARG A 585 -19.92 4.22 32.27
CA ARG A 585 -19.52 5.48 32.92
C ARG A 585 -19.51 5.26 34.41
N GLU A 586 -18.31 5.32 34.98
CA GLU A 586 -18.13 5.22 36.41
C GLU A 586 -18.52 6.53 37.09
N ARG A 587 -18.87 6.43 38.36
CA ARG A 587 -19.15 7.59 39.20
C ARG A 587 -18.17 7.59 40.36
N ASP A 588 -17.69 8.76 40.74
CA ASP A 588 -16.91 8.91 41.97
C ASP A 588 -17.81 8.69 43.19
N LEU A 589 -17.21 8.68 44.39
CA LEU A 589 -17.92 8.54 45.66
C LEU A 589 -18.99 9.62 45.89
N PHE A 590 -18.96 10.72 45.11
CA PHE A 590 -19.92 11.83 45.15
C PHE A 590 -20.97 11.74 44.04
N GLY A 591 -21.02 10.65 43.27
CA GLY A 591 -21.98 10.45 42.20
C GLY A 591 -21.68 11.21 40.89
N ARG A 592 -20.55 11.93 40.81
CA ARG A 592 -20.11 12.64 39.60
C ARG A 592 -19.52 11.66 38.61
N LEU A 593 -19.79 11.87 37.32
CA LEU A 593 -19.26 10.99 36.28
C LEU A 593 -17.73 11.14 36.17
N LEU A 594 -17.03 10.02 36.26
CA LEU A 594 -15.60 9.97 35.95
C LEU A 594 -15.39 10.11 34.43
N PRO A 595 -14.19 10.54 34.01
CA PRO A 595 -13.78 10.45 32.61
C PRO A 595 -13.99 9.03 32.09
N ALA A 596 -14.36 8.92 30.81
CA ALA A 596 -14.57 7.62 30.22
C ALA A 596 -13.25 6.88 30.03
N ASP A 597 -13.31 5.56 30.18
CA ASP A 597 -12.20 4.66 29.84
C ASP A 597 -12.05 4.57 28.31
N THR A 598 -11.40 5.59 27.77
CA THR A 598 -11.17 5.79 26.33
C THR A 598 -10.25 4.70 25.78
N ASP A 599 -9.23 4.35 26.55
CA ASP A 599 -8.24 3.33 26.18
C ASP A 599 -8.87 1.93 26.17
N GLY A 600 -9.65 1.58 27.20
CA GLY A 600 -10.38 0.32 27.24
C GLY A 600 -11.39 0.21 26.09
N PHE A 601 -12.13 1.28 25.78
CA PHE A 601 -13.03 1.30 24.64
C PHE A 601 -12.30 1.10 23.30
N ALA A 602 -11.20 1.82 23.08
CA ALA A 602 -10.39 1.70 21.87
C ALA A 602 -9.77 0.30 21.71
N ALA A 603 -9.36 -0.35 22.81
CA ALA A 603 -8.87 -1.72 22.79
C ALA A 603 -9.93 -2.73 22.37
N HIS A 604 -11.16 -2.62 22.90
CA HIS A 604 -12.26 -3.50 22.50
C HIS A 604 -12.68 -3.29 21.03
N TRP A 605 -12.70 -2.03 20.58
CA TRP A 605 -12.98 -1.72 19.18
C TRP A 605 -11.90 -2.26 18.25
N LEU A 606 -10.62 -2.07 18.59
CA LEU A 606 -9.49 -2.59 17.80
C LEU A 606 -9.54 -4.12 17.74
N ALA A 607 -9.81 -4.80 18.86
CA ALA A 607 -9.97 -6.24 18.90
C ALA A 607 -11.09 -6.73 17.98
N ALA A 608 -12.25 -6.05 17.98
CA ALA A 608 -13.36 -6.34 17.07
C ALA A 608 -12.99 -6.10 15.60
N ALA A 609 -12.34 -4.98 15.29
CA ALA A 609 -11.87 -4.65 13.94
C ALA A 609 -10.83 -5.65 13.42
N ARG A 610 -9.96 -6.16 14.29
CA ARG A 610 -8.94 -7.14 13.90
C ARG A 610 -9.46 -8.56 13.83
N TYR A 611 -10.40 -8.92 14.69
CA TYR A 611 -11.10 -10.19 14.57
C TYR A 611 -11.88 -10.29 13.25
N THR A 612 -12.65 -9.25 12.89
CA THR A 612 -13.41 -9.22 11.62
C THR A 612 -12.47 -9.32 10.42
N ALA A 613 -11.38 -8.56 10.39
CA ALA A 613 -10.36 -8.67 9.34
C ALA A 613 -9.73 -10.07 9.26
N ALA A 614 -9.34 -10.67 10.39
CA ALA A 614 -8.74 -12.00 10.43
C ALA A 614 -9.71 -13.11 9.97
N VAL A 615 -10.99 -12.99 10.33
CA VAL A 615 -12.03 -13.92 9.84
C VAL A 615 -12.23 -13.73 8.34
N ALA A 616 -12.28 -12.50 7.83
CA ALA A 616 -12.38 -12.23 6.40
C ALA A 616 -11.18 -12.77 5.61
N GLU A 617 -9.96 -12.60 6.12
CA GLU A 617 -8.74 -13.18 5.54
C GLU A 617 -8.80 -14.71 5.52
N SER A 618 -9.24 -15.34 6.61
CA SER A 618 -9.37 -16.79 6.72
C SER A 618 -10.44 -17.36 5.78
N LEU A 619 -11.61 -16.70 5.70
CA LEU A 619 -12.67 -17.07 4.76
C LEU A 619 -12.24 -16.89 3.31
N CYS A 620 -11.52 -15.81 3.00
CA CYS A 620 -10.94 -15.59 1.68
C CYS A 620 -9.98 -16.73 1.33
N ALA A 621 -9.02 -17.05 2.20
CA ALA A 621 -8.07 -18.14 1.98
C ALA A 621 -8.78 -19.48 1.74
N ALA A 622 -9.77 -19.82 2.59
CA ALA A 622 -10.55 -21.05 2.44
C ALA A 622 -11.36 -21.11 1.15
N ALA A 623 -11.79 -19.96 0.61
CA ALA A 623 -12.55 -19.90 -0.64
C ALA A 623 -11.68 -20.18 -1.88
N TRP A 624 -10.36 -20.06 -1.78
CA TRP A 624 -9.41 -20.41 -2.83
C TRP A 624 -8.96 -21.88 -2.80
N GLU A 625 -9.29 -22.62 -1.74
CA GLU A 625 -9.03 -24.06 -1.67
C GLU A 625 -9.97 -24.82 -2.63
N PRO A 626 -9.47 -25.85 -3.34
CA PRO A 626 -10.29 -26.65 -4.22
C PRO A 626 -11.40 -27.35 -3.41
N GLY A 627 -12.65 -27.19 -3.87
CA GLY A 627 -13.78 -27.86 -3.25
C GLY A 627 -13.61 -29.39 -3.30
N PRO A 628 -14.15 -30.16 -2.34
CA PRO A 628 -14.00 -31.62 -2.27
C PRO A 628 -14.56 -32.38 -3.49
N GLY A 629 -15.28 -31.72 -4.40
CA GLY A 629 -15.77 -32.28 -5.66
C GLY A 629 -14.84 -32.13 -6.88
N ALA A 630 -13.70 -31.44 -6.76
CA ALA A 630 -12.78 -31.21 -7.89
C ALA A 630 -11.74 -32.32 -8.10
N LEU A 631 -11.61 -33.26 -7.16
CA LEU A 631 -10.59 -34.32 -7.18
C LEU A 631 -10.90 -35.50 -8.15
N THR A 632 -11.97 -35.45 -8.96
CA THR A 632 -12.47 -36.63 -9.70
C THR A 632 -12.30 -36.62 -11.22
N HIS A 633 -11.44 -35.77 -11.79
CA HIS A 633 -11.06 -35.92 -13.21
C HIS A 633 -9.54 -35.97 -13.41
N ALA A 634 -8.92 -37.03 -12.90
CA ALA A 634 -7.71 -37.54 -13.54
C ALA A 634 -8.11 -38.27 -14.83
N PRO A 635 -7.46 -38.01 -15.99
CA PRO A 635 -7.73 -38.75 -17.20
C PRO A 635 -7.25 -40.19 -16.99
N THR A 636 -8.18 -41.13 -16.99
CA THR A 636 -7.86 -42.56 -17.06
C THR A 636 -7.11 -42.81 -18.37
N ALA A 637 -5.80 -43.05 -18.25
CA ALA A 637 -4.99 -43.55 -19.35
C ALA A 637 -5.65 -44.85 -19.86
N ALA A 638 -6.09 -44.82 -21.12
CA ALA A 638 -6.59 -45.99 -21.81
C ALA A 638 -5.45 -47.02 -21.94
N ALA A 639 -5.45 -48.03 -21.06
CA ALA A 639 -4.59 -49.19 -21.19
C ALA A 639 -5.15 -50.07 -22.32
N ALA A 640 -4.37 -50.23 -23.39
CA ALA A 640 -4.62 -51.21 -24.44
C ALA A 640 -4.56 -52.65 -23.86
N PRO A 641 -5.39 -53.60 -24.33
CA PRO A 641 -5.40 -54.95 -23.79
C PRO A 641 -4.26 -55.76 -24.39
N THR A 642 -3.24 -56.06 -23.60
CA THR A 642 -2.22 -57.07 -23.90
C THR A 642 -2.82 -58.46 -23.72
N GLN A 643 -2.95 -59.21 -24.81
CA GLN A 643 -3.28 -60.64 -24.78
C GLN A 643 -2.14 -61.41 -24.12
N ALA A 644 -2.40 -62.01 -22.95
CA ALA A 644 -1.50 -62.94 -22.30
C ALA A 644 -2.03 -64.37 -22.45
N THR A 645 -1.23 -65.18 -23.15
CA THR A 645 -1.40 -66.61 -23.43
C THR A 645 -1.33 -67.42 -22.13
N ALA A 646 -2.37 -68.21 -21.82
CA ALA A 646 -2.39 -69.13 -20.68
C ALA A 646 -1.74 -70.49 -21.04
N PRO A 647 -0.94 -71.11 -20.14
CA PRO A 647 -0.51 -72.48 -20.33
C PRO A 647 -1.57 -73.47 -19.81
N ARG A 648 -1.86 -74.48 -20.65
CA ARG A 648 -2.78 -75.61 -20.36
C ARG A 648 -2.21 -76.49 -19.25
N THR A 649 -2.95 -76.63 -18.15
CA THR A 649 -2.79 -77.74 -17.20
C THR A 649 -3.59 -78.96 -17.69
N ALA A 650 -2.94 -80.12 -17.65
CA ALA A 650 -3.46 -81.40 -18.10
C ALA A 650 -3.74 -82.34 -16.91
N GLY A 651 -4.88 -83.05 -16.95
CA GLY A 651 -5.20 -84.33 -16.27
C GLY A 651 -5.49 -84.25 -14.75
N SER A 652 -6.70 -84.37 -14.19
CA SER A 652 -7.76 -85.42 -14.28
C SER A 652 -7.36 -86.76 -13.60
N PRO A 653 -8.29 -87.62 -13.12
CA PRO A 653 -9.52 -87.41 -12.33
C PRO A 653 -9.65 -88.38 -11.11
N ARG A 654 -10.50 -88.05 -10.13
CA ARG A 654 -11.65 -88.88 -9.67
C ARG A 654 -12.43 -88.18 -8.58
#